data_AF-A0AAW0GNP5-F1
#
_entry.id   AF-A0AAW0GNP5-F1
#
_cell.length_a   1.000
_cell.length_b   1.000
_cell.length_c   1.000
_cell.angle_alpha   90.00
_cell.angle_beta   90.00
_cell.angle_gamma   90.00
#
_symmetry.space_group_name_H-M   'P 1'
#
loop_
_entity.id
_entity.type
_entity.pdbx_description
1 polymer ?
#
loop_
_entity_poly.entity_id
_entity_poly.type
_entity_poly.pdbx_seq_one_letter_code
_entity_poly.pdbx_strand_id
1 'polypeptide(L)'
;MAPTLPSSLSPHVCIIHSPDLLELLQSASLPPLPQILQSFSPLPQVTTRTTSLTSIPLSSFALRFSDLVEIESATHEDEEQRALRTMDWITSRVSARCTRWVEMVEAHNASGKADGPWKDRTPWWEEVKRCVEGDCVPTRTEAWNHPVAVIYAVSTTAANPLQALQDLHNRNFELPPWVDSAFLKYSLIVHPSNSSLADPIAEALFNAVKKQYGLHSYLLPLALPTSPTPDPVPIPFPAPRLPPLSPLDSSPFPPSQVTSNGLTTPRPYPQAKSPMPYSETPAALTADWAKRQSLANSQVNSLCLSEGDIQNIGRFTREFVVMSMIPWMEKCVADWNESFSSSRRLPSRLFSSTRRLFGSGYSGATTNPSMPTHGHNPSISSMSSRGTHGPNASISSLASISSGGGGIGGSMVTQQRRLAEFATILGDFKLAVSVWESLRKESKGGSDILPLLLSPSPAHSLHAITAVNTLHSQLADSPEQAQLRALAYAVRWDIGIDYEDFLNSVLEGDRWLVHVASHAEETPMALLLGHAAFLSEKKSSRRRAALWYLSSADRLEKGGVKPLAMYFFRKSHVLYTSVPDKELSPSFWESEDKSSMQWRGFDAVLPGIEHELGRLMYTTGDTSGAVKYFLSLVERDTTSVESACSD
;
A
#
# COMPACT_ATOMS: atom_id res chain seq x y z
N MET A 1 10.66 -21.93 -2.33
CA MET A 1 10.27 -21.03 -3.44
C MET A 1 10.49 -19.61 -2.94
N ALA A 2 10.96 -18.66 -3.77
CA ALA A 2 11.08 -17.27 -3.33
C ALA A 2 9.67 -16.70 -3.04
N PRO A 3 9.48 -15.89 -1.99
CA PRO A 3 8.18 -15.28 -1.69
C PRO A 3 7.71 -14.40 -2.86
N THR A 4 6.42 -14.47 -3.16
CA THR A 4 5.79 -13.58 -4.15
C THR A 4 5.54 -12.24 -3.46
N LEU A 5 6.26 -11.20 -3.84
CA LEU A 5 6.08 -9.88 -3.23
C LEU A 5 4.81 -9.19 -3.78
N PRO A 6 4.00 -8.54 -2.92
CA PRO A 6 2.92 -7.67 -3.37
C PRO A 6 3.44 -6.57 -4.30
N SER A 7 2.62 -6.15 -5.27
CA SER A 7 2.99 -5.11 -6.23
C SER A 7 3.22 -3.75 -5.56
N SER A 8 2.56 -3.46 -4.43
CA SER A 8 2.82 -2.24 -3.64
C SER A 8 4.25 -2.17 -3.07
N LEU A 9 4.98 -3.29 -3.01
CA LEU A 9 6.39 -3.35 -2.59
C LEU A 9 7.37 -3.26 -3.76
N SER A 10 6.86 -3.14 -4.99
CA SER A 10 7.69 -3.06 -6.19
C SER A 10 8.19 -1.64 -6.47
N PRO A 11 9.33 -1.49 -7.19
CA PRO A 11 9.91 -0.19 -7.49
C PRO A 11 8.91 0.75 -8.17
N HIS A 12 8.82 1.97 -7.65
CA HIS A 12 8.00 3.04 -8.20
C HIS A 12 8.84 3.92 -9.14
N VAL A 13 8.44 3.99 -10.41
CA VAL A 13 9.07 4.79 -11.45
C VAL A 13 8.14 5.92 -11.83
N CYS A 14 8.59 7.16 -11.63
CA CYS A 14 7.83 8.33 -12.05
C CYS A 14 8.27 8.75 -13.46
N ILE A 15 7.35 9.29 -14.25
CA ILE A 15 7.62 9.76 -15.60
C ILE A 15 7.20 11.22 -15.70
N ILE A 16 8.07 12.03 -16.27
CA ILE A 16 7.77 13.38 -16.70
C ILE A 16 7.94 13.44 -18.21
N HIS A 17 6.97 14.01 -18.93
CA HIS A 17 6.99 14.04 -20.39
C HIS A 17 6.88 15.47 -20.95
N SER A 18 7.39 15.66 -22.16
CA SER A 18 7.14 16.89 -22.93
C SER A 18 5.68 16.95 -23.42
N PRO A 19 5.13 18.14 -23.68
CA PRO A 19 3.79 18.27 -24.25
C PRO A 19 3.68 17.58 -25.63
N ASP A 20 4.71 17.67 -26.47
CA ASP A 20 4.72 17.07 -27.81
C ASP A 20 4.57 15.54 -27.79
N LEU A 21 5.06 14.89 -26.73
CA LEU A 21 4.92 13.43 -26.58
C LEU A 21 3.48 13.07 -26.22
N LEU A 22 2.81 13.87 -25.40
CA LEU A 22 1.41 13.67 -25.05
C LEU A 22 0.52 13.87 -26.28
N GLU A 23 0.77 14.90 -27.09
CA GLU A 23 0.07 15.12 -28.36
C GLU A 23 0.27 13.95 -29.33
N LEU A 24 1.49 13.43 -29.46
CA LEU A 24 1.77 12.24 -30.28
C LEU A 24 0.95 11.04 -29.82
N LEU A 25 0.96 10.70 -28.53
CA LEU A 25 0.21 9.56 -27.99
C LEU A 25 -1.30 9.73 -28.17
N GLN A 26 -1.83 10.93 -27.94
CA GLN A 26 -3.24 11.25 -28.16
C GLN A 26 -3.64 11.12 -29.63
N SER A 27 -2.80 11.59 -30.56
CA SER A 27 -3.04 11.44 -32.00
C SER A 27 -3.10 9.98 -32.45
N ALA A 28 -2.40 9.10 -31.74
CA ALA A 28 -2.41 7.65 -31.94
C ALA A 28 -3.51 6.93 -31.15
N SER A 29 -4.41 7.66 -30.44
CA SER A 29 -5.44 7.08 -29.55
C SER A 29 -4.86 6.19 -28.45
N LEU A 30 -3.67 6.51 -27.95
CA LEU A 30 -2.99 5.79 -26.87
C LEU A 30 -3.13 6.53 -25.54
N PRO A 31 -3.15 5.80 -24.40
CA PRO A 31 -3.13 6.42 -23.08
C PRO A 31 -1.76 7.07 -22.77
N PRO A 32 -1.64 7.82 -21.67
CA PRO A 32 -0.37 8.38 -21.23
C PRO A 32 0.73 7.32 -21.06
N LEU A 33 1.99 7.73 -21.26
CA LEU A 33 3.15 6.84 -21.25
C LEU A 33 3.25 5.94 -19.99
N PRO A 34 2.98 6.40 -18.75
CA PRO A 34 3.00 5.54 -17.57
C PRO A 34 2.07 4.32 -17.70
N GLN A 35 0.87 4.51 -18.27
CA GLN A 35 -0.10 3.43 -18.45
C GLN A 35 0.33 2.45 -19.55
N ILE A 36 0.97 2.94 -20.61
CA ILE A 36 1.57 2.09 -21.65
C ILE A 36 2.69 1.24 -21.03
N LEU A 37 3.63 1.84 -20.30
CA LEU A 37 4.74 1.06 -19.69
C LEU A 37 4.24 0.08 -18.62
N GLN A 38 3.17 0.42 -17.91
CA GLN A 38 2.55 -0.48 -16.93
C GLN A 38 2.06 -1.80 -17.56
N SER A 39 1.66 -1.83 -18.84
CA SER A 39 1.23 -3.07 -19.50
C SER A 39 2.38 -4.05 -19.79
N PHE A 40 3.64 -3.60 -19.65
CA PHE A 40 4.83 -4.44 -19.80
C PHE A 40 5.39 -4.91 -18.45
N SER A 41 4.65 -4.69 -17.35
CA SER A 41 4.98 -5.12 -15.99
C SER A 41 3.97 -6.19 -15.54
N PRO A 42 4.41 -7.28 -14.87
CA PRO A 42 5.78 -7.57 -14.43
C PRO A 42 6.68 -8.12 -15.55
N LEU A 43 7.99 -7.92 -15.41
CA LEU A 43 8.99 -8.49 -16.31
C LEU A 43 9.35 -9.92 -15.91
N PRO A 44 9.29 -10.91 -16.82
CA PRO A 44 9.72 -12.26 -16.52
C PRO A 44 11.24 -12.40 -16.60
N GLN A 45 11.79 -13.28 -15.77
CA GLN A 45 13.18 -13.74 -15.78
C GLN A 45 14.19 -12.59 -15.71
N VAL A 46 14.25 -11.94 -14.55
CA VAL A 46 15.19 -10.86 -14.27
C VAL A 46 16.24 -11.37 -13.29
N THR A 47 17.51 -11.02 -13.48
CA THR A 47 18.59 -11.42 -12.57
C THR A 47 19.13 -10.18 -11.86
N THR A 48 19.19 -10.26 -10.53
CA THR A 48 19.79 -9.25 -9.65
C THR A 48 21.04 -9.83 -8.98
N ARG A 49 21.76 -9.03 -8.20
CA ARG A 49 22.94 -9.45 -7.46
C ARG A 49 22.91 -9.02 -6.01
N THR A 50 23.43 -9.87 -5.14
CA THR A 50 23.69 -9.53 -3.73
C THR A 50 24.86 -8.55 -3.60
N THR A 51 25.10 -8.03 -2.39
CA THR A 51 26.31 -7.23 -2.10
C THR A 51 27.61 -8.01 -2.26
N SER A 52 27.55 -9.35 -2.29
CA SER A 52 28.68 -10.24 -2.59
C SER A 52 28.75 -10.62 -4.08
N LEU A 53 28.02 -9.89 -4.95
CA LEU A 53 27.93 -10.12 -6.39
C LEU A 53 27.40 -11.50 -6.79
N THR A 54 26.65 -12.16 -5.89
CA THR A 54 26.01 -13.44 -6.17
C THR A 54 24.71 -13.21 -6.92
N SER A 55 24.55 -13.82 -8.08
CA SER A 55 23.35 -13.67 -8.92
C SER A 55 22.13 -14.33 -8.29
N ILE A 56 21.00 -13.61 -8.28
CA ILE A 56 19.70 -14.08 -7.84
C ILE A 56 18.74 -14.02 -9.04
N PRO A 57 18.29 -15.17 -9.57
CA PRO A 57 17.26 -15.19 -10.61
C PRO A 57 15.87 -14.98 -10.00
N LEU A 58 15.15 -13.99 -10.53
CA LEU A 58 13.76 -13.67 -10.19
C LEU A 58 12.85 -14.09 -11.34
N SER A 59 11.85 -14.92 -11.06
CA SER A 59 10.90 -15.39 -12.08
C SER A 59 10.00 -14.27 -12.60
N SER A 60 9.72 -13.28 -11.76
CA SER A 60 8.88 -12.11 -12.03
C SER A 60 9.44 -10.90 -11.29
N PHE A 61 9.50 -9.75 -11.97
CA PHE A 61 9.93 -8.48 -11.41
C PHE A 61 8.89 -7.40 -11.72
N ALA A 62 8.07 -7.07 -10.72
CA ALA A 62 7.02 -6.07 -10.84
C ALA A 62 7.58 -4.65 -10.83
N LEU A 63 6.87 -3.75 -11.47
CA LEU A 63 7.13 -2.31 -11.56
C LEU A 63 5.81 -1.56 -11.45
N ARG A 64 5.88 -0.36 -10.87
CA ARG A 64 4.78 0.61 -10.86
C ARG A 64 5.23 1.88 -11.57
N PHE A 65 4.43 2.33 -12.53
CA PHE A 65 4.68 3.58 -13.26
C PHE A 65 3.62 4.62 -12.93
N SER A 66 4.03 5.86 -12.70
CA SER A 66 3.12 6.99 -12.45
C SER A 66 3.58 8.25 -13.15
N ASP A 67 2.64 9.15 -13.40
CA ASP A 67 2.96 10.50 -13.84
C ASP A 67 3.54 11.31 -12.68
N LEU A 68 4.68 11.99 -12.89
CA LEU A 68 5.35 12.73 -11.84
C LEU A 68 4.51 13.93 -11.35
N VAL A 69 3.77 14.60 -12.24
CA VAL A 69 2.95 15.77 -11.91
C VAL A 69 1.78 15.36 -11.03
N GLU A 70 1.16 14.21 -11.33
CA GLU A 70 0.12 13.64 -10.47
C GLU A 70 0.66 13.34 -9.07
N ILE A 71 1.85 12.73 -8.97
CA ILE A 71 2.48 12.41 -7.68
C ILE A 71 2.84 13.67 -6.90
N GLU A 72 3.43 14.68 -7.54
CA GLU A 72 3.72 15.98 -6.91
C GLU A 72 2.44 16.57 -6.31
N SER A 73 1.37 16.65 -7.12
CA SER A 73 0.08 17.18 -6.66
C SER A 73 -0.49 16.41 -5.46
N ALA A 74 -0.38 15.08 -5.47
CA ALA A 74 -0.89 14.22 -4.40
C ALA A 74 -0.04 14.30 -3.12
N THR A 75 1.26 14.57 -3.22
CA THR A 75 2.14 14.74 -2.05
C THR A 75 1.96 16.06 -1.32
N HIS A 76 1.31 17.04 -1.95
CA HIS A 76 0.96 18.33 -1.33
C HIS A 76 -0.32 18.26 -0.49
N GLU A 77 -1.16 17.26 -0.71
CA GLU A 77 -2.31 16.99 0.14
C GLU A 77 -1.86 16.49 1.52
N ASP A 78 -2.56 16.92 2.57
CA ASP A 78 -2.32 16.42 3.92
C ASP A 78 -2.54 14.90 3.98
N GLU A 79 -1.60 14.18 4.61
CA GLU A 79 -1.62 12.71 4.60
C GLU A 79 -2.85 12.13 5.32
N GLU A 80 -3.38 12.81 6.34
CA GLU A 80 -4.56 12.38 7.09
C GLU A 80 -5.83 12.59 6.25
N GLN A 81 -5.97 13.77 5.65
CA GLN A 81 -7.10 14.06 4.74
C GLN A 81 -7.14 13.10 3.56
N ARG A 82 -5.97 12.81 2.97
CA ARG A 82 -5.85 11.84 1.89
C ARG A 82 -6.24 10.43 2.35
N ALA A 83 -5.88 10.04 3.57
CA ALA A 83 -6.23 8.73 4.11
C ALA A 83 -7.75 8.59 4.26
N LEU A 84 -8.42 9.57 4.86
CA LEU A 84 -9.88 9.63 4.97
C LEU A 84 -10.55 9.50 3.59
N ARG A 85 -10.10 10.33 2.63
CA ARG A 85 -10.61 10.32 1.26
C ARG A 85 -10.38 8.99 0.55
N THR A 86 -9.28 8.30 0.85
CA THR A 86 -9.01 6.96 0.34
C THR A 86 -10.02 5.96 0.87
N MET A 87 -10.31 5.98 2.18
CA MET A 87 -11.27 5.09 2.82
C MET A 87 -12.70 5.33 2.28
N ASP A 88 -13.12 6.58 2.14
CA ASP A 88 -14.42 6.96 1.57
C ASP A 88 -14.54 6.55 0.09
N TRP A 89 -13.46 6.72 -0.67
CA TRP A 89 -13.41 6.33 -2.06
C TRP A 89 -13.52 4.80 -2.23
N ILE A 90 -12.80 4.01 -1.42
CA ILE A 90 -12.94 2.55 -1.40
C ILE A 90 -14.38 2.16 -1.06
N THR A 91 -14.96 2.78 -0.03
CA THR A 91 -16.35 2.58 0.40
C THR A 91 -17.34 2.84 -0.73
N SER A 92 -17.17 3.94 -1.45
CA SER A 92 -18.01 4.32 -2.59
C SER A 92 -17.93 3.31 -3.73
N ARG A 93 -16.73 2.82 -4.03
CA ARG A 93 -16.51 1.80 -5.08
C ARG A 93 -17.16 0.47 -4.73
N VAL A 94 -17.06 0.04 -3.48
CA VAL A 94 -17.68 -1.21 -3.01
C VAL A 94 -19.20 -1.06 -3.03
N SER A 95 -19.73 0.03 -2.48
CA SER A 95 -21.17 0.30 -2.43
C SER A 95 -21.82 0.28 -3.81
N ALA A 96 -21.16 0.83 -4.83
CA ALA A 96 -21.67 0.86 -6.20
C ALA A 96 -21.80 -0.52 -6.86
N ARG A 97 -21.13 -1.56 -6.36
CA ARG A 97 -21.07 -2.89 -7.00
C ARG A 97 -21.53 -4.03 -6.09
N CYS A 98 -21.72 -3.76 -4.81
CA CYS A 98 -21.98 -4.76 -3.78
C CYS A 98 -23.20 -5.65 -4.10
N THR A 99 -24.32 -5.09 -4.54
CA THR A 99 -25.53 -5.85 -4.90
C THR A 99 -25.24 -6.91 -5.96
N ARG A 100 -24.63 -6.52 -7.08
CA ARG A 100 -24.29 -7.43 -8.18
C ARG A 100 -23.29 -8.51 -7.76
N TRP A 101 -22.35 -8.16 -6.88
CA TRP A 101 -21.37 -9.11 -6.36
C TRP A 101 -22.00 -10.14 -5.44
N VAL A 102 -22.91 -9.72 -4.55
CA VAL A 102 -23.64 -10.64 -3.66
C VAL A 102 -24.45 -11.63 -4.51
N GLU A 103 -25.23 -11.14 -5.47
CA GLU A 103 -26.00 -12.00 -6.39
C GLU A 103 -25.11 -13.02 -7.13
N MET A 104 -23.94 -12.58 -7.61
CA MET A 104 -22.99 -13.45 -8.30
C MET A 104 -22.42 -14.54 -7.39
N VAL A 105 -22.05 -14.19 -6.16
CA VAL A 105 -21.49 -15.14 -5.19
C VAL A 105 -22.57 -16.12 -4.71
N GLU A 106 -23.79 -15.65 -4.44
CA GLU A 106 -24.92 -16.50 -4.06
C GLU A 106 -25.30 -17.47 -5.18
N ALA A 107 -25.37 -16.99 -6.43
CA ALA A 107 -25.62 -17.85 -7.59
C ALA A 107 -24.52 -18.90 -7.79
N HIS A 108 -23.26 -18.53 -7.57
CA HIS A 108 -22.15 -19.48 -7.62
C HIS A 108 -22.28 -20.56 -6.54
N ASN A 109 -22.56 -20.19 -5.30
CA ASN A 109 -22.74 -21.13 -4.19
C ASN A 109 -23.95 -22.05 -4.43
N ALA A 110 -25.06 -21.52 -4.97
CA ALA A 110 -26.25 -22.31 -5.30
C ALA A 110 -26.01 -23.32 -6.44
N SER A 111 -25.07 -23.03 -7.35
CA SER A 111 -24.77 -23.91 -8.48
C SER A 111 -24.08 -25.22 -8.07
N GLY A 112 -23.60 -25.34 -6.82
CA GLY A 112 -22.93 -26.54 -6.30
C GLY A 112 -21.60 -26.88 -6.99
N LYS A 113 -21.13 -26.04 -7.91
CA LYS A 113 -19.84 -26.21 -8.58
C LYS A 113 -18.73 -25.87 -7.61
N ALA A 114 -17.99 -26.90 -7.19
CA ALA A 114 -16.86 -26.76 -6.27
C ALA A 114 -15.72 -25.90 -6.82
N ASP A 115 -15.66 -25.71 -8.15
CA ASP A 115 -14.67 -24.90 -8.82
C ASP A 115 -15.29 -23.64 -9.44
N GLY A 116 -14.68 -22.51 -9.11
CA GLY A 116 -15.01 -21.20 -9.66
C GLY A 116 -14.09 -20.12 -9.10
N PRO A 117 -14.12 -18.92 -9.71
CA PRO A 117 -13.21 -17.84 -9.37
C PRO A 117 -13.40 -17.31 -7.94
N TRP A 118 -14.51 -17.63 -7.29
CA TRP A 118 -14.89 -17.16 -5.94
C TRP A 118 -14.79 -18.25 -4.87
N LYS A 119 -14.14 -19.38 -5.19
CA LYS A 119 -13.92 -20.47 -4.24
C LYS A 119 -13.09 -20.01 -3.04
N ASP A 120 -11.96 -19.36 -3.31
CA ASP A 120 -10.94 -19.02 -2.29
C ASP A 120 -10.77 -17.50 -2.11
N ARG A 121 -11.67 -16.70 -2.69
CA ARG A 121 -11.65 -15.23 -2.61
C ARG A 121 -13.04 -14.63 -2.79
N THR A 122 -13.20 -13.38 -2.35
CA THR A 122 -14.47 -12.64 -2.45
C THR A 122 -14.30 -11.35 -3.27
N PRO A 123 -15.28 -10.98 -4.11
CA PRO A 123 -15.15 -9.86 -5.05
C PRO A 123 -14.96 -8.50 -4.36
N TRP A 124 -15.61 -8.28 -3.21
CA TRP A 124 -15.46 -7.04 -2.44
C TRP A 124 -14.07 -6.93 -1.79
N TRP A 125 -13.50 -8.04 -1.31
CA TRP A 125 -12.15 -8.03 -0.75
C TRP A 125 -11.10 -7.84 -1.84
N GLU A 126 -11.27 -8.49 -3.01
CA GLU A 126 -10.41 -8.25 -4.17
C GLU A 126 -10.45 -6.78 -4.63
N GLU A 127 -11.59 -6.09 -4.52
CA GLU A 127 -11.66 -4.65 -4.80
C GLU A 127 -10.81 -3.83 -3.82
N VAL A 128 -10.92 -4.12 -2.51
CA VAL A 128 -10.13 -3.42 -1.48
C VAL A 128 -8.64 -3.64 -1.72
N LYS A 129 -8.22 -4.89 -1.97
CA LYS A 129 -6.82 -5.21 -2.31
C LYS A 129 -6.33 -4.41 -3.52
N ARG A 130 -7.12 -4.35 -4.59
CA ARG A 130 -6.75 -3.58 -5.79
C ARG A 130 -6.63 -2.08 -5.52
N CYS A 131 -7.50 -1.50 -4.69
CA CYS A 131 -7.42 -0.08 -4.33
C CYS A 131 -6.17 0.24 -3.50
N VAL A 132 -5.84 -0.63 -2.53
CA VAL A 132 -4.65 -0.47 -1.69
C VAL A 132 -3.36 -0.67 -2.49
N GLU A 133 -3.29 -1.70 -3.35
CA GLU A 133 -2.14 -1.94 -4.24
C GLU A 133 -1.95 -0.83 -5.29
N GLY A 134 -3.03 -0.10 -5.60
CA GLY A 134 -3.01 1.05 -6.51
C GLY A 134 -2.46 2.34 -5.91
N ASP A 135 -2.31 2.43 -4.57
CA ASP A 135 -1.69 3.60 -3.95
C ASP A 135 -0.19 3.65 -4.27
N CYS A 136 0.23 4.80 -4.78
CA CYS A 136 1.60 5.07 -5.21
C CYS A 136 2.11 6.42 -4.69
N VAL A 137 1.36 7.09 -3.82
CA VAL A 137 1.76 8.39 -3.26
C VAL A 137 2.83 8.15 -2.18
N PRO A 138 3.99 8.84 -2.23
CA PRO A 138 4.99 8.80 -1.16
C PRO A 138 4.40 9.09 0.22
N THR A 139 4.98 8.50 1.26
CA THR A 139 4.57 8.76 2.66
C THR A 139 5.79 8.91 3.56
N ARG A 140 5.64 9.60 4.69
CA ARG A 140 6.76 9.78 5.64
C ARG A 140 7.22 8.50 6.34
N THR A 141 6.35 7.51 6.46
CA THR A 141 6.63 6.28 7.22
C THR A 141 7.32 5.21 6.42
N GLU A 142 7.11 5.21 5.10
CA GLU A 142 7.69 4.19 4.24
C GLU A 142 8.06 4.70 2.85
N ALA A 143 9.11 4.11 2.27
CA ALA A 143 9.67 4.56 1.01
C ALA A 143 9.45 3.59 -0.16
N TRP A 144 8.54 2.61 -0.02
CA TRP A 144 8.09 1.78 -1.14
C TRP A 144 7.50 2.62 -2.28
N ASN A 145 6.78 3.70 -1.94
CA ASN A 145 6.20 4.64 -2.89
C ASN A 145 7.14 5.79 -3.28
N HIS A 146 8.31 5.89 -2.66
CA HIS A 146 9.29 6.90 -3.06
C HIS A 146 9.85 6.54 -4.44
N PRO A 147 10.03 7.51 -5.34
CA PRO A 147 10.58 7.24 -6.66
C PRO A 147 11.94 6.53 -6.56
N VAL A 148 12.08 5.40 -7.24
CA VAL A 148 13.35 4.70 -7.45
C VAL A 148 14.04 5.26 -8.70
N ALA A 149 13.25 5.65 -9.69
CA ALA A 149 13.72 6.30 -10.92
C ALA A 149 12.71 7.35 -11.41
N VAL A 150 13.23 8.34 -12.13
CA VAL A 150 12.46 9.33 -12.89
C VAL A 150 12.88 9.26 -14.36
N ILE A 151 11.91 8.98 -15.24
CA ILE A 151 12.09 8.98 -16.69
C ILE A 151 11.69 10.34 -17.25
N TYR A 152 12.62 11.03 -17.89
CA TYR A 152 12.40 12.26 -18.64
C TYR A 152 12.15 11.90 -20.10
N ALA A 153 10.88 11.91 -20.51
CA ALA A 153 10.44 11.45 -21.82
C ALA A 153 10.16 12.61 -22.78
N VAL A 154 10.81 12.62 -23.93
CA VAL A 154 10.59 13.62 -25.00
C VAL A 154 10.30 12.92 -26.32
N SER A 155 9.60 13.59 -27.23
CA SER A 155 9.43 13.13 -28.61
C SER A 155 10.30 13.91 -29.59
N THR A 156 10.76 13.27 -30.66
CA THR A 156 11.43 13.95 -31.77
C THR A 156 10.49 14.75 -32.67
N THR A 157 9.17 14.73 -32.40
CA THR A 157 8.20 15.64 -33.03
C THR A 157 8.30 17.07 -32.49
N ALA A 158 8.92 17.26 -31.33
CA ALA A 158 9.18 18.58 -30.77
C ALA A 158 10.06 19.41 -31.73
N ALA A 159 9.80 20.71 -31.82
CA ALA A 159 10.58 21.62 -32.67
C ALA A 159 12.08 21.61 -32.33
N ASN A 160 12.42 21.44 -31.04
CA ASN A 160 13.79 21.22 -30.57
C ASN A 160 13.78 20.19 -29.43
N PRO A 161 13.96 18.88 -29.71
CA PRO A 161 13.86 17.83 -28.71
C PRO A 161 14.99 17.89 -27.68
N LEU A 162 16.17 18.42 -28.04
CA LEU A 162 17.26 18.60 -27.09
C LEU A 162 16.92 19.69 -26.06
N GLN A 163 16.34 20.80 -26.51
CA GLN A 163 15.88 21.86 -25.62
C GLN A 163 14.74 21.39 -24.73
N ALA A 164 13.74 20.69 -25.28
CA ALA A 164 12.66 20.11 -24.49
C ALA A 164 13.19 19.19 -23.38
N LEU A 165 14.18 18.34 -23.70
CA LEU A 165 14.81 17.47 -22.70
C LEU A 165 15.61 18.26 -21.66
N GLN A 166 16.29 19.34 -22.08
CA GLN A 166 17.01 20.25 -21.18
C GLN A 166 16.05 20.93 -20.20
N ASP A 167 14.90 21.40 -20.68
CA ASP A 167 13.88 22.03 -19.86
C ASP A 167 13.33 21.05 -18.81
N LEU A 168 13.09 19.79 -19.20
CA LEU A 168 12.67 18.74 -18.26
C LEU A 168 13.73 18.42 -17.20
N HIS A 169 15.02 18.38 -17.55
CA HIS A 169 16.11 18.13 -16.59
C HIS A 169 16.35 19.30 -15.63
N ASN A 170 16.08 20.52 -16.09
CA ASN A 170 16.24 21.75 -15.32
C ASN A 170 15.00 22.11 -14.50
N ARG A 171 13.86 21.43 -14.72
CA ARG A 171 12.66 21.60 -13.92
C ARG A 171 12.93 21.21 -12.47
N ASN A 172 12.58 22.11 -11.55
CA ASN A 172 12.58 21.80 -10.13
C ASN A 172 11.38 20.92 -9.80
N PHE A 173 11.62 19.82 -9.08
CA PHE A 173 10.55 18.97 -8.60
C PHE A 173 9.85 19.61 -7.40
N GLU A 174 8.54 19.54 -7.39
CA GLU A 174 7.67 20.02 -6.32
C GLU A 174 7.42 18.90 -5.29
N LEU A 175 8.42 18.04 -5.08
CA LEU A 175 8.34 16.99 -4.07
C LEU A 175 8.73 17.55 -2.70
N PRO A 176 7.99 17.22 -1.63
CA PRO A 176 8.37 17.61 -0.28
C PRO A 176 9.77 17.13 0.12
N PRO A 177 10.50 17.85 1.01
CA PRO A 177 11.88 17.54 1.34
C PRO A 177 12.10 16.21 2.07
N TRP A 178 11.02 15.58 2.59
CA TRP A 178 11.05 14.26 3.21
C TRP A 178 10.96 13.11 2.20
N VAL A 179 10.58 13.40 0.95
CA VAL A 179 10.63 12.43 -0.14
C VAL A 179 12.10 12.21 -0.52
N ASP A 180 12.45 10.95 -0.77
CA ASP A 180 13.82 10.59 -1.12
C ASP A 180 14.21 11.23 -2.46
N SER A 181 15.23 12.08 -2.45
CA SER A 181 15.77 12.72 -3.64
C SER A 181 16.80 11.86 -4.37
N ALA A 182 17.21 10.72 -3.80
CA ALA A 182 18.12 9.78 -4.41
C ALA A 182 17.36 8.79 -5.31
N PHE A 183 17.14 9.19 -6.56
CA PHE A 183 16.55 8.35 -7.60
C PHE A 183 17.40 8.37 -8.87
N LEU A 184 17.28 7.31 -9.67
CA LEU A 184 17.90 7.22 -10.99
C LEU A 184 17.23 8.20 -11.96
N LYS A 185 18.02 9.06 -12.61
CA LYS A 185 17.55 9.91 -13.72
C LYS A 185 17.76 9.20 -15.04
N TYR A 186 16.71 9.07 -15.85
CA TYR A 186 16.76 8.35 -17.13
C TYR A 186 16.14 9.17 -18.27
N SER A 187 16.86 9.38 -19.37
CA SER A 187 16.35 10.11 -20.53
C SER A 187 15.75 9.18 -21.58
N LEU A 188 14.48 9.38 -21.95
CA LEU A 188 13.83 8.62 -23.00
C LEU A 188 13.49 9.54 -24.18
N ILE A 189 14.00 9.21 -25.36
CA ILE A 189 13.69 9.91 -26.61
C ILE A 189 12.80 8.99 -27.44
N VAL A 190 11.53 9.36 -27.62
CA VAL A 190 10.58 8.65 -28.47
C VAL A 190 10.68 9.18 -29.89
N HIS A 191 11.01 8.31 -30.83
CA HIS A 191 11.22 8.66 -32.22
C HIS A 191 10.14 7.98 -33.09
N PRO A 192 9.01 8.66 -33.37
CA PRO A 192 7.97 8.12 -34.22
C PRO A 192 8.33 8.20 -35.72
N SER A 193 7.66 7.40 -36.54
CA SER A 193 7.87 7.33 -37.99
C SER A 193 7.49 8.63 -38.72
N ASN A 194 6.58 9.42 -38.15
CA ASN A 194 6.17 10.73 -38.67
C ASN A 194 7.06 11.89 -38.20
N SER A 195 8.17 11.61 -37.51
CA SER A 195 9.15 12.60 -37.09
C SER A 195 9.72 13.36 -38.30
N SER A 196 9.91 14.68 -38.17
CA SER A 196 10.59 15.48 -39.19
C SER A 196 12.11 15.26 -39.21
N LEU A 197 12.67 14.72 -38.14
CA LEU A 197 14.08 14.33 -38.07
C LEU A 197 14.28 12.95 -38.71
N ALA A 198 15.26 12.84 -39.62
CA ALA A 198 15.68 11.56 -40.17
C ALA A 198 16.49 10.74 -39.14
N ASP A 199 16.49 9.40 -39.28
CA ASP A 199 17.13 8.47 -38.33
C ASP A 199 18.59 8.84 -37.97
N PRO A 200 19.49 9.20 -38.91
CA PRO A 200 20.87 9.56 -38.56
C PRO A 200 20.96 10.81 -37.68
N ILE A 201 19.99 11.73 -37.82
CA ILE A 201 19.91 12.95 -37.00
C ILE A 201 19.37 12.60 -35.62
N ALA A 202 18.38 11.71 -35.52
CA ALA A 202 17.89 11.20 -34.24
C ALA A 202 18.98 10.44 -33.47
N GLU A 203 19.80 9.65 -34.15
CA GLU A 203 20.98 8.99 -33.57
C GLU A 203 22.04 10.01 -33.09
N ALA A 204 22.31 11.05 -33.88
CA ALA A 204 23.22 12.13 -33.49
C ALA A 204 22.71 12.88 -32.24
N LEU A 205 21.40 13.18 -32.19
CA LEU A 205 20.73 13.75 -31.02
C LEU A 205 20.89 12.83 -29.80
N PHE A 206 20.65 11.53 -29.96
CA PHE A 206 20.79 10.55 -28.90
C PHE A 206 22.24 10.49 -28.38
N ASN A 207 23.24 10.53 -29.25
CA ASN A 207 24.65 10.58 -28.87
C ASN A 207 25.00 11.89 -28.13
N ALA A 208 24.40 13.01 -28.53
CA ALA A 208 24.55 14.28 -27.81
C ALA A 208 23.93 14.21 -26.41
N VAL A 209 22.74 13.63 -26.27
CA VAL A 209 22.07 13.40 -24.97
C VAL A 209 22.91 12.48 -24.09
N LYS A 210 23.47 11.39 -24.63
CA LYS A 210 24.41 10.52 -23.92
C LYS A 210 25.63 11.26 -23.39
N LYS A 211 26.19 12.17 -24.20
CA LYS A 211 27.34 12.98 -23.81
C LYS A 211 26.99 14.00 -22.72
N GLN A 212 25.79 14.57 -22.74
CA GLN A 212 25.36 15.60 -21.80
C GLN A 212 24.85 15.03 -20.48
N TYR A 213 24.00 14.00 -20.52
CA TYR A 213 23.26 13.45 -19.37
C TYR A 213 23.72 12.05 -18.94
N GLY A 214 24.64 11.44 -19.69
CA GLY A 214 25.21 10.13 -19.39
C GLY A 214 24.49 8.96 -20.07
N LEU A 215 24.91 7.75 -19.69
CA LEU A 215 24.54 6.51 -20.36
C LEU A 215 23.10 6.03 -20.06
N HIS A 216 22.44 6.62 -19.05
CA HIS A 216 21.05 6.34 -18.71
C HIS A 216 20.09 7.03 -19.68
N SER A 217 20.16 6.60 -20.94
CA SER A 217 19.34 7.14 -22.01
C SER A 217 18.95 6.08 -23.04
N TYR A 218 17.79 6.28 -23.66
CA TYR A 218 17.28 5.39 -24.71
C TYR A 218 16.67 6.18 -25.88
N LEU A 219 16.88 5.67 -27.10
CA LEU A 219 16.16 6.09 -28.29
C LEU A 219 15.15 4.99 -28.64
N LEU A 220 13.86 5.30 -28.49
CA LEU A 220 12.75 4.37 -28.73
C LEU A 220 12.12 4.65 -30.09
N PRO A 221 12.49 3.91 -31.16
CA PRO A 221 11.84 4.04 -32.45
C PRO A 221 10.44 3.40 -32.40
N LEU A 222 9.42 4.14 -32.86
CA LEU A 222 8.04 3.67 -32.96
C LEU A 222 7.50 3.90 -34.38
N ALA A 223 6.69 2.97 -34.87
CA ALA A 223 6.00 3.09 -36.16
C ALA A 223 4.83 4.07 -36.11
N LEU A 224 4.40 4.50 -34.92
CA LEU A 224 3.28 5.42 -34.70
C LEU A 224 3.45 6.77 -35.45
N PRO A 225 2.33 7.39 -35.90
CA PRO A 225 0.98 6.83 -36.03
C PRO A 225 0.88 5.88 -37.23
N THR A 226 0.04 4.84 -37.12
CA THR A 226 -0.20 3.84 -38.19
C THR A 226 -1.59 4.00 -38.81
N SER A 227 -1.69 3.78 -40.13
CA SER A 227 -2.95 3.78 -40.88
C SER A 227 -3.02 2.54 -41.78
N PRO A 228 -3.99 1.62 -41.59
CA PRO A 228 -5.08 1.66 -40.60
C PRO A 228 -4.59 1.51 -39.16
N THR A 229 -5.44 1.88 -38.19
CA THR A 229 -5.17 1.68 -36.76
C THR A 229 -4.99 0.18 -36.46
N PRO A 230 -3.99 -0.22 -35.64
CA PRO A 230 -3.78 -1.62 -35.29
C PRO A 230 -4.97 -2.22 -34.52
N ASP A 231 -5.06 -3.55 -34.56
CA ASP A 231 -6.06 -4.28 -33.79
C ASP A 231 -5.84 -4.08 -32.27
N PRO A 232 -6.92 -3.99 -31.47
CA PRO A 232 -6.83 -3.79 -30.04
C PRO A 232 -6.24 -5.02 -29.33
N VAL A 233 -5.14 -4.82 -28.60
CA VAL A 233 -4.51 -5.86 -27.78
C VAL A 233 -5.02 -5.77 -26.35
N PRO A 234 -5.68 -6.81 -25.80
CA PRO A 234 -6.16 -6.81 -24.42
C PRO A 234 -5.00 -6.68 -23.42
N ILE A 235 -5.16 -5.80 -22.44
CA ILE A 235 -4.21 -5.60 -21.34
C ILE A 235 -4.93 -5.73 -19.98
N PRO A 236 -4.23 -6.18 -18.92
CA PRO A 236 -4.80 -6.19 -17.58
C PRO A 236 -5.31 -4.81 -17.17
N PHE A 237 -6.43 -4.75 -16.45
CA PHE A 237 -6.91 -3.49 -15.89
C PHE A 237 -5.90 -2.97 -14.85
N PRO A 238 -5.49 -1.70 -14.93
CA PRO A 238 -4.63 -1.13 -13.91
C PRO A 238 -5.34 -1.15 -12.56
N ALA A 239 -4.55 -1.24 -11.48
CA ALA A 239 -5.07 -1.04 -10.13
C ALA A 239 -5.72 0.36 -10.05
N PRO A 240 -6.94 0.46 -9.50
CA PRO A 240 -7.62 1.73 -9.38
C PRO A 240 -6.83 2.66 -8.47
N ARG A 241 -6.75 3.94 -8.84
CA ARG A 241 -6.08 4.98 -8.06
C ARG A 241 -7.10 5.97 -7.52
N LEU A 242 -6.79 6.53 -6.35
CA LEU A 242 -7.55 7.62 -5.76
C LEU A 242 -7.58 8.80 -6.75
N PRO A 243 -8.77 9.31 -7.14
CA PRO A 243 -8.86 10.45 -8.04
C PRO A 243 -8.16 11.69 -7.46
N PRO A 244 -7.57 12.57 -8.29
CA PRO A 244 -7.04 13.84 -7.80
C PRO A 244 -8.15 14.73 -7.23
N LEU A 245 -7.79 15.67 -6.35
CA LEU A 245 -8.72 16.69 -5.86
C LEU A 245 -9.22 17.54 -7.04
N SER A 246 -10.53 17.83 -7.05
CA SER A 246 -11.08 18.74 -8.04
C SER A 246 -10.65 20.18 -7.73
N PRO A 247 -10.36 21.04 -8.72
CA PRO A 247 -9.95 22.44 -8.48
C PRO A 247 -10.96 23.29 -7.69
N LEU A 248 -12.21 22.83 -7.60
CA LEU A 248 -13.28 23.46 -6.80
C LEU A 248 -13.12 23.22 -5.30
N ASP A 249 -12.44 22.14 -4.90
CA ASP A 249 -12.23 21.74 -3.50
C ASP A 249 -10.93 22.32 -2.91
N SER A 250 -10.07 22.93 -3.74
CA SER A 250 -8.74 23.42 -3.34
C SER A 250 -8.70 24.86 -2.82
N SER A 251 -9.82 25.49 -2.43
CA SER A 251 -9.81 26.88 -1.94
C SER A 251 -9.22 26.99 -0.52
N PRO A 252 -8.07 27.67 -0.33
CA PRO A 252 -7.49 27.88 0.98
C PRO A 252 -7.97 29.22 1.54
N PHE A 253 -9.14 29.25 2.18
CA PHE A 253 -9.50 30.38 3.05
C PHE A 253 -10.09 29.86 4.37
N PRO A 254 -9.49 30.21 5.54
CA PRO A 254 -10.15 29.97 6.81
C PRO A 254 -11.38 30.89 6.92
N PRO A 255 -12.46 30.47 7.61
CA PRO A 255 -13.65 31.32 7.78
C PRO A 255 -13.26 32.55 8.60
N SER A 256 -13.10 33.68 7.93
CA SER A 256 -12.89 34.97 8.57
C SER A 256 -14.17 35.34 9.32
N GLN A 257 -14.06 35.36 10.65
CA GLN A 257 -15.04 35.95 11.54
C GLN A 257 -15.18 37.43 11.20
N VAL A 258 -16.27 37.81 10.53
CA VAL A 258 -16.66 39.21 10.41
C VAL A 258 -17.52 39.53 11.63
N THR A 259 -16.91 40.26 12.56
CA THR A 259 -17.58 40.96 13.65
C THR A 259 -18.45 42.09 13.08
N SER A 260 -19.72 42.13 13.48
CA SER A 260 -20.49 43.38 13.44
C SER A 260 -21.21 43.57 14.77
N ASN A 261 -20.82 44.64 15.46
CA ASN A 261 -21.37 45.09 16.73
C ASN A 261 -22.76 45.73 16.52
N GLY A 262 -23.67 45.45 17.46
CA GLY A 262 -24.66 46.43 17.93
C GLY A 262 -26.13 46.04 17.79
N LEU A 263 -26.73 45.39 18.80
CA LEU A 263 -27.60 46.01 19.81
C LEU A 263 -28.15 44.92 20.76
N THR A 264 -28.10 45.21 22.06
CA THR A 264 -28.46 44.35 23.19
C THR A 264 -29.96 44.09 23.33
N THR A 265 -30.37 42.86 23.70
CA THR A 265 -31.30 42.55 24.82
C THR A 265 -31.37 41.03 25.09
N PRO A 266 -31.72 40.60 26.32
CA PRO A 266 -31.21 39.34 26.89
C PRO A 266 -32.06 38.09 26.59
N ARG A 267 -31.35 36.96 26.57
CA ARG A 267 -31.85 35.58 26.45
C ARG A 267 -32.85 35.23 27.57
N PRO A 268 -33.84 34.38 27.25
CA PRO A 268 -34.03 33.18 28.07
C PRO A 268 -34.17 31.91 27.21
N TYR A 269 -33.48 30.84 27.61
CA TYR A 269 -33.79 29.45 27.25
C TYR A 269 -34.83 28.89 28.24
N PRO A 270 -35.39 27.67 28.06
CA PRO A 270 -35.58 26.82 26.86
C PRO A 270 -37.00 26.22 26.78
N GLN A 271 -37.42 25.67 25.63
CA GLN A 271 -38.10 24.35 25.56
C GLN A 271 -38.50 23.91 24.13
N ALA A 272 -38.09 22.67 23.81
CA ALA A 272 -38.84 21.61 23.15
C ALA A 272 -39.21 21.65 21.65
N LYS A 273 -38.71 20.59 20.97
CA LYS A 273 -39.33 19.77 19.91
C LYS A 273 -39.48 20.38 18.51
N SER A 274 -38.64 19.92 17.57
CA SER A 274 -39.00 19.20 16.32
C SER A 274 -37.88 19.27 15.27
N PRO A 275 -37.77 18.28 14.36
CA PRO A 275 -36.57 17.98 13.60
C PRO A 275 -36.41 18.88 12.36
N MET A 276 -35.18 19.33 12.11
CA MET A 276 -34.81 20.03 10.87
C MET A 276 -34.55 19.00 9.75
N PRO A 277 -34.99 19.29 8.51
CA PRO A 277 -34.82 18.40 7.37
C PRO A 277 -33.37 18.42 6.87
N TYR A 278 -32.86 17.23 6.55
CA TYR A 278 -31.59 17.02 5.87
C TYR A 278 -31.58 17.77 4.54
N SER A 279 -30.64 18.70 4.38
CA SER A 279 -30.30 19.27 3.08
C SER A 279 -29.58 18.19 2.27
N GLU A 280 -30.19 17.80 1.16
CA GLU A 280 -29.63 16.89 0.16
C GLU A 280 -28.32 17.45 -0.40
N THR A 281 -27.22 16.72 -0.20
CA THR A 281 -26.02 16.84 -1.03
C THR A 281 -26.37 16.40 -2.46
N PRO A 282 -25.88 17.08 -3.53
CA PRO A 282 -26.41 16.86 -4.87
C PRO A 282 -25.97 15.51 -5.45
N ALA A 283 -26.89 14.55 -5.48
CA ALA A 283 -26.76 13.24 -6.12
C ALA A 283 -26.40 13.28 -7.63
N ALA A 284 -26.42 14.46 -8.26
CA ALA A 284 -26.10 14.64 -9.67
C ALA A 284 -24.60 14.43 -9.97
N LEU A 285 -23.69 14.76 -9.03
CA LEU A 285 -22.26 14.53 -9.21
C LEU A 285 -21.89 13.06 -9.03
N THR A 286 -22.65 12.31 -8.23
CA THR A 286 -22.39 10.89 -7.98
C THR A 286 -22.88 9.97 -9.10
N ALA A 287 -24.00 10.34 -9.73
CA ALA A 287 -24.55 9.60 -10.86
C ALA A 287 -23.65 9.65 -12.11
N ASP A 288 -22.96 10.78 -12.35
CA ASP A 288 -22.16 10.98 -13.57
C ASP A 288 -20.84 10.18 -13.54
N TRP A 289 -20.23 9.99 -12.36
CA TRP A 289 -19.08 9.08 -12.22
C TRP A 289 -19.50 7.62 -12.27
N ALA A 290 -20.64 7.25 -11.66
CA ALA A 290 -21.15 5.88 -11.69
C ALA A 290 -21.49 5.46 -13.12
N LYS A 291 -22.00 6.38 -13.94
CA LYS A 291 -22.28 6.15 -15.37
C LYS A 291 -21.01 6.00 -16.21
N ARG A 292 -19.98 6.84 -16.00
CA ARG A 292 -18.66 6.69 -16.65
C ARG A 292 -17.97 5.38 -16.27
N GLN A 293 -18.11 4.93 -15.02
CA GLN A 293 -17.49 3.70 -14.53
C GLN A 293 -18.29 2.43 -14.91
N SER A 294 -19.60 2.53 -15.10
CA SER A 294 -20.45 1.49 -15.70
C SER A 294 -20.09 1.21 -17.16
N LEU A 295 -19.72 2.24 -17.93
CA LEU A 295 -19.20 2.08 -19.30
C LEU A 295 -17.83 1.39 -19.33
N ALA A 296 -16.96 1.69 -18.35
CA ALA A 296 -15.64 1.06 -18.21
C ALA A 296 -15.69 -0.44 -17.86
N ASN A 297 -16.74 -0.91 -17.18
CA ASN A 297 -16.89 -2.33 -16.80
C ASN A 297 -17.35 -3.25 -17.94
N SER A 298 -17.67 -2.71 -19.12
CA SER A 298 -18.03 -3.46 -20.34
C SER A 298 -17.02 -3.31 -21.47
N GLN A 299 -15.99 -2.48 -21.29
CA GLN A 299 -14.94 -2.26 -22.28
C GLN A 299 -13.73 -3.14 -21.96
N VAL A 300 -13.26 -3.94 -22.92
CA VAL A 300 -11.98 -4.65 -22.81
C VAL A 300 -10.88 -3.59 -22.74
N ASN A 301 -10.17 -3.50 -21.61
CA ASN A 301 -8.99 -2.63 -21.50
C ASN A 301 -7.97 -3.10 -22.54
N SER A 302 -7.70 -2.27 -23.54
CA SER A 302 -6.91 -2.66 -24.71
C SER A 302 -6.07 -1.50 -25.23
N LEU A 303 -4.94 -1.83 -25.86
CA LEU A 303 -4.06 -0.88 -26.53
C LEU A 303 -3.99 -1.20 -28.02
N CYS A 304 -4.15 -0.19 -28.88
CA CYS A 304 -3.99 -0.34 -30.32
C CYS A 304 -2.54 -0.03 -30.71
N LEU A 305 -1.64 -1.01 -30.54
CA LEU A 305 -0.23 -0.90 -30.88
C LEU A 305 0.14 -1.92 -31.96
N SER A 306 1.03 -1.54 -32.87
CA SER A 306 1.57 -2.49 -33.85
C SER A 306 2.46 -3.52 -33.15
N GLU A 307 2.62 -4.72 -33.73
CA GLU A 307 3.48 -5.76 -33.15
C GLU A 307 4.93 -5.26 -32.96
N GLY A 308 5.45 -4.48 -33.92
CA GLY A 308 6.77 -3.87 -33.83
C GLY A 308 6.90 -2.88 -32.66
N ASP A 309 5.88 -2.04 -32.45
CA ASP A 309 5.87 -1.10 -31.32
C ASP A 309 5.80 -1.83 -29.98
N ILE A 310 4.99 -2.88 -29.88
CA ILE A 310 4.91 -3.73 -28.68
C ILE A 310 6.28 -4.32 -28.36
N GLN A 311 6.98 -4.87 -29.36
CA GLN A 311 8.33 -5.42 -29.19
C GLN A 311 9.34 -4.35 -28.78
N ASN A 312 9.29 -3.15 -29.38
CA ASN A 312 10.21 -2.06 -29.07
C ASN A 312 9.99 -1.49 -27.66
N ILE A 313 8.73 -1.28 -27.25
CA ILE A 313 8.41 -0.78 -25.90
C ILE A 313 8.75 -1.84 -24.84
N GLY A 314 8.46 -3.12 -25.11
CA GLY A 314 8.84 -4.23 -24.24
C GLY A 314 10.35 -4.38 -24.08
N ARG A 315 11.10 -4.22 -25.19
CA ARG A 315 12.57 -4.20 -25.18
C ARG A 315 13.10 -3.04 -24.36
N PHE A 316 12.60 -1.82 -24.59
CA PHE A 316 12.95 -0.65 -23.80
C PHE A 316 12.72 -0.89 -22.31
N THR A 317 11.52 -1.34 -21.91
CA THR A 317 11.16 -1.54 -20.50
C THR A 317 12.12 -2.54 -19.84
N ARG A 318 12.44 -3.64 -20.53
CA ARG A 318 13.42 -4.63 -20.06
C ARG A 318 14.83 -4.05 -19.96
N GLU A 319 15.30 -3.33 -20.98
CA GLU A 319 16.64 -2.74 -20.98
C GLU A 319 16.80 -1.65 -19.92
N PHE A 320 15.82 -0.78 -19.76
CA PHE A 320 15.78 0.23 -18.69
C PHE A 320 15.98 -0.43 -17.31
N VAL A 321 15.25 -1.52 -17.04
CA VAL A 321 15.30 -2.21 -15.75
C VAL A 321 16.63 -2.94 -15.56
N VAL A 322 17.03 -3.77 -16.52
CA VAL A 322 18.19 -4.68 -16.37
C VAL A 322 19.51 -3.95 -16.55
N MET A 323 19.58 -2.92 -17.41
CA MET A 323 20.83 -2.21 -17.72
C MET A 323 21.03 -0.95 -16.88
N SER A 324 19.99 -0.38 -16.27
CA SER A 324 20.10 0.87 -15.51
C SER A 324 19.52 0.79 -14.10
N MET A 325 18.24 0.47 -13.95
CA MET A 325 17.58 0.56 -12.64
C MET A 325 18.15 -0.45 -11.63
N ILE A 326 18.23 -1.74 -12.00
CA ILE A 326 18.77 -2.78 -11.12
C ILE A 326 20.24 -2.53 -10.77
N PRO A 327 21.15 -2.27 -11.73
CA PRO A 327 22.54 -1.96 -11.40
C PRO A 327 22.69 -0.72 -10.48
N TRP A 328 21.85 0.29 -10.67
CA TRP A 328 21.83 1.46 -9.79
C TRP A 328 21.36 1.09 -8.36
N MET A 329 20.29 0.31 -8.23
CA MET A 329 19.82 -0.19 -6.93
C MET A 329 20.86 -1.08 -6.24
N GLU A 330 21.51 -1.99 -6.98
CA GLU A 330 22.58 -2.86 -6.48
C GLU A 330 23.74 -2.03 -5.92
N LYS A 331 24.12 -0.97 -6.63
CA LYS A 331 25.14 -0.02 -6.14
C LYS A 331 24.69 0.67 -4.85
N CYS A 332 23.46 1.20 -4.80
CA CYS A 332 22.93 1.82 -3.58
C CYS A 332 22.94 0.85 -2.39
N VAL A 333 22.53 -0.40 -2.60
CA VAL A 333 22.53 -1.43 -1.55
C VAL A 333 23.96 -1.75 -1.10
N ALA A 334 24.93 -1.85 -2.01
CA ALA A 334 26.33 -2.06 -1.65
C ALA A 334 26.88 -0.90 -0.78
N ASP A 335 26.67 0.34 -1.20
CA ASP A 335 27.14 1.55 -0.51
C ASP A 335 26.49 1.68 0.88
N TRP A 336 25.16 1.51 0.96
CA TRP A 336 24.42 1.63 2.22
C TRP A 336 24.70 0.46 3.17
N ASN A 337 24.97 -0.74 2.66
CA ASN A 337 25.35 -1.88 3.48
C ASN A 337 26.73 -1.70 4.12
N GLU A 338 27.68 -1.05 3.45
CA GLU A 338 28.98 -0.70 4.03
C GLU A 338 28.79 0.24 5.24
N SER A 339 27.96 1.28 5.07
CA SER A 339 27.57 2.21 6.15
C SER A 339 26.89 1.46 7.32
N PHE A 340 25.88 0.63 7.03
CA PHE A 340 25.16 -0.17 8.04
C PHE A 340 26.07 -1.13 8.80
N SER A 341 26.97 -1.82 8.09
CA SER A 341 27.91 -2.77 8.67
C SER A 341 28.97 -2.09 9.52
N SER A 342 29.48 -0.93 9.09
CA SER A 342 30.50 -0.17 9.82
C SER A 342 29.97 0.36 11.16
N SER A 343 28.71 0.82 11.21
CA SER A 343 28.06 1.30 12.43
C SER A 343 27.84 0.22 13.50
N ARG A 344 27.85 -1.07 13.13
CA ARG A 344 27.69 -2.21 14.05
C ARG A 344 28.99 -2.89 14.44
N ARG A 345 30.11 -2.55 13.80
CA ARG A 345 31.43 -2.98 14.27
C ARG A 345 31.70 -2.22 15.57
N LEU A 346 31.71 -2.94 16.70
CA LEU A 346 32.17 -2.38 17.98
C LEU A 346 33.47 -1.61 17.73
N PRO A 347 33.59 -0.34 18.17
CA PRO A 347 34.84 0.39 18.01
C PRO A 347 35.93 -0.43 18.71
N SER A 348 36.86 -0.97 17.92
CA SER A 348 37.99 -1.79 18.36
C SER A 348 38.92 -1.10 19.38
N ARG A 349 38.60 0.15 19.76
CA ARG A 349 39.36 1.01 20.66
C ARG A 349 38.94 0.91 22.13
N LEU A 350 37.86 0.21 22.48
CA LEU A 350 37.46 0.05 23.89
C LEU A 350 38.26 -1.03 24.66
N PHE A 351 39.09 -1.83 23.98
CA PHE A 351 39.97 -2.82 24.64
C PHE A 351 41.47 -2.44 24.65
N SER A 352 41.83 -1.24 24.17
CA SER A 352 43.23 -0.79 24.20
C SER A 352 43.59 -0.01 25.47
N SER A 353 42.61 0.52 26.21
CA SER A 353 42.88 1.37 27.38
C SER A 353 43.15 0.61 28.68
N THR A 354 42.70 -0.64 28.83
CA THR A 354 42.96 -1.43 30.06
C THR A 354 44.35 -2.06 30.08
N ARG A 355 45.02 -2.18 28.92
CA ARG A 355 46.40 -2.68 28.83
C ARG A 355 47.45 -1.67 29.28
N ARG A 356 47.08 -0.40 29.47
CA ARG A 356 47.97 0.65 30.02
C ARG A 356 47.84 0.85 31.54
N LEU A 357 46.91 0.17 32.21
CA LEU A 357 46.63 0.37 33.65
C LEU A 357 46.97 -0.84 34.55
N PHE A 358 47.32 -2.00 34.00
CA PHE A 358 47.69 -3.21 34.79
C PHE A 358 48.96 -3.95 34.31
N GLY A 359 49.81 -3.33 33.50
CA GLY A 359 51.07 -3.92 33.03
C GLY A 359 52.30 -3.26 33.67
N SER A 360 52.67 -3.72 34.87
CA SER A 360 53.92 -3.36 35.57
C SER A 360 54.87 -4.58 35.61
N GLY A 361 56.17 -4.32 35.34
CA GLY A 361 57.33 -5.20 35.58
C GLY A 361 57.55 -6.29 34.51
N TYR A 362 58.69 -6.43 33.83
CA TYR A 362 60.08 -6.36 34.30
C TYR A 362 61.07 -6.00 33.16
N SER A 363 62.06 -5.16 33.50
CA SER A 363 63.47 -5.12 33.04
C SER A 363 63.78 -4.89 31.54
N GLY A 364 64.58 -3.91 31.12
CA GLY A 364 65.40 -2.94 31.85
C GLY A 364 66.20 -2.00 30.92
N ALA A 365 66.88 -1.04 31.56
CA ALA A 365 67.94 -0.14 31.06
C ALA A 365 67.52 0.88 29.95
N THR A 366 67.80 2.18 29.99
CA THR A 366 68.66 3.04 30.83
C THR A 366 68.37 4.51 30.45
N THR A 367 68.36 5.42 31.45
CA THR A 367 68.75 6.88 31.43
C THR A 367 68.05 7.84 30.42
N ASN A 368 67.55 9.04 30.71
CA ASN A 368 67.63 9.99 31.84
C ASN A 368 66.56 11.13 31.63
N PRO A 369 66.40 12.12 32.53
CA PRO A 369 65.10 12.66 32.94
C PRO A 369 64.73 14.07 32.42
N SER A 370 63.43 14.42 32.49
CA SER A 370 62.97 15.77 32.89
C SER A 370 61.48 15.79 33.25
N MET A 371 61.19 16.49 34.35
CA MET A 371 59.90 16.65 35.05
C MET A 371 59.04 17.76 34.39
N PRO A 372 57.81 18.07 34.88
CA PRO A 372 56.61 18.25 34.07
C PRO A 372 56.12 19.70 34.00
N THR A 373 55.29 20.03 33.01
CA THR A 373 54.47 21.24 33.06
C THR A 373 53.05 20.96 32.55
N HIS A 374 52.08 21.38 33.38
CA HIS A 374 50.65 21.41 33.10
C HIS A 374 50.33 22.33 31.92
N GLY A 375 49.37 21.96 31.07
CA GLY A 375 48.89 22.87 30.04
C GLY A 375 47.78 22.31 29.16
N HIS A 376 46.54 22.61 29.53
CA HIS A 376 45.36 22.90 28.72
C HIS A 376 45.35 22.48 27.23
N ASN A 377 44.31 21.70 26.89
CA ASN A 377 43.69 21.69 25.55
C ASN A 377 43.26 23.14 25.21
N PRO A 378 43.45 23.64 23.97
CA PRO A 378 42.43 23.36 22.96
C PRO A 378 42.93 23.31 21.49
N SER A 379 42.09 22.68 20.66
CA SER A 379 41.77 23.01 19.25
C SER A 379 42.89 23.31 18.25
N ILE A 380 43.04 22.42 17.25
CA ILE A 380 43.67 22.75 15.97
C ILE A 380 42.64 22.68 14.84
N SER A 381 42.50 23.84 14.22
CA SER A 381 41.86 24.17 12.96
C SER A 381 42.58 23.61 11.73
N SER A 382 41.78 23.30 10.70
CA SER A 382 42.01 23.41 9.25
C SER A 382 43.45 23.50 8.70
N MET A 383 43.76 22.57 7.79
CA MET A 383 44.73 22.77 6.71
C MET A 383 44.08 22.35 5.39
N SER A 384 43.84 23.34 4.53
CA SER A 384 43.50 23.17 3.12
C SER A 384 44.77 22.92 2.31
N SER A 385 44.74 21.98 1.36
CA SER A 385 45.71 21.96 0.25
C SER A 385 45.01 21.70 -1.08
N ARG A 386 45.14 22.70 -1.95
CA ARG A 386 44.78 22.78 -3.37
C ARG A 386 45.33 21.61 -4.21
N GLY A 387 44.49 21.13 -5.13
CA GLY A 387 44.85 20.34 -6.30
C GLY A 387 43.74 20.45 -7.36
N THR A 388 44.10 20.85 -8.57
CA THR A 388 43.28 21.48 -9.62
C THR A 388 42.65 20.52 -10.64
N HIS A 389 41.38 20.82 -10.98
CA HIS A 389 40.63 20.68 -12.25
C HIS A 389 40.50 19.35 -13.03
N GLY A 390 39.24 18.87 -13.08
CA GLY A 390 38.62 18.12 -14.18
C GLY A 390 37.11 17.97 -13.91
N PRO A 391 36.18 18.34 -14.82
CA PRO A 391 34.76 18.31 -14.52
C PRO A 391 34.19 16.93 -14.84
N ASN A 392 33.98 16.10 -13.81
CA ASN A 392 33.10 14.94 -13.94
C ASN A 392 32.30 14.74 -12.64
N ALA A 393 30.99 14.59 -12.84
CA ALA A 393 29.97 14.50 -11.84
C ALA A 393 30.29 13.46 -10.74
N SER A 394 30.38 13.93 -9.50
CA SER A 394 30.38 13.10 -8.31
C SER A 394 29.61 13.84 -7.21
N ILE A 395 28.29 13.67 -7.19
CA ILE A 395 27.48 13.97 -6.02
C ILE A 395 27.67 12.80 -5.07
N SER A 396 28.76 12.83 -4.31
CA SER A 396 29.04 11.90 -3.21
C SER A 396 29.51 12.70 -2.01
N SER A 397 28.63 13.57 -1.51
CA SER A 397 28.86 14.29 -0.24
C SER A 397 27.62 15.08 0.18
N LEU A 398 26.52 14.39 0.51
CA LEU A 398 25.43 14.98 1.31
C LEU A 398 24.66 13.99 2.20
N ALA A 399 25.09 12.72 2.31
CA ALA A 399 24.40 11.71 3.14
C ALA A 399 25.00 11.52 4.55
N SER A 400 25.52 12.58 5.17
CA SER A 400 26.09 12.51 6.51
C SER A 400 25.70 13.70 7.38
N ILE A 401 24.39 13.87 7.58
CA ILE A 401 23.85 14.56 8.77
C ILE A 401 22.66 13.75 9.29
N SER A 402 22.94 12.59 9.87
CA SER A 402 21.96 11.85 10.68
C SER A 402 22.58 11.54 12.03
N SER A 403 22.81 12.60 12.80
CA SER A 403 23.16 12.51 14.22
C SER A 403 22.76 13.80 14.94
N GLY A 404 21.63 13.72 15.65
CA GLY A 404 21.33 14.58 16.80
C GLY A 404 20.86 16.00 16.48
N GLY A 405 19.59 16.14 16.11
CA GLY A 405 18.88 17.42 16.19
C GLY A 405 17.45 17.17 16.65
N GLY A 406 17.20 17.33 17.95
CA GLY A 406 15.85 17.42 18.49
C GLY A 406 15.18 18.66 17.92
N GLY A 407 14.34 18.46 16.91
CA GLY A 407 13.51 19.48 16.28
C GLY A 407 12.19 18.83 15.92
N ILE A 408 11.11 19.38 16.45
CA ILE A 408 9.73 18.95 16.29
C ILE A 408 9.36 18.94 14.80
N GLY A 409 8.97 17.78 14.24
CA GLY A 409 8.28 17.68 12.95
C GLY A 409 8.92 16.79 11.87
N GLY A 410 8.49 15.52 11.80
CA GLY A 410 8.57 14.66 10.60
C GLY A 410 9.77 13.70 10.53
N SER A 411 9.56 12.44 10.92
CA SER A 411 10.53 11.36 10.69
C SER A 411 10.81 11.20 9.19
N MET A 412 12.03 11.49 8.74
CA MET A 412 12.49 11.16 7.39
C MET A 412 12.78 9.66 7.31
N VAL A 413 12.46 9.01 6.19
CA VAL A 413 12.76 7.59 5.99
C VAL A 413 14.27 7.36 6.12
N THR A 414 14.66 6.52 7.08
CA THR A 414 16.08 6.28 7.36
C THR A 414 16.77 5.54 6.21
N GLN A 415 18.07 5.80 6.01
CA GLN A 415 18.89 5.06 5.04
C GLN A 415 18.87 3.54 5.30
N GLN A 416 18.80 3.11 6.57
CA GLN A 416 18.69 1.68 6.92
C GLN A 416 17.39 1.07 6.39
N ARG A 417 16.28 1.82 6.45
CA ARG A 417 15.00 1.37 5.89
C ARG A 417 15.08 1.28 4.36
N ARG A 418 15.67 2.27 3.67
CA ARG A 418 15.92 2.21 2.22
C ARG A 418 16.78 1.02 1.80
N LEU A 419 17.84 0.73 2.56
CA LEU A 419 18.67 -0.47 2.37
C LEU A 419 17.83 -1.75 2.46
N ALA A 420 16.97 -1.86 3.48
CA ALA A 420 16.13 -3.04 3.66
C ALA A 420 15.09 -3.19 2.52
N GLU A 421 14.47 -2.08 2.09
CA GLU A 421 13.54 -2.07 0.96
C GLU A 421 14.20 -2.50 -0.35
N PHE A 422 15.34 -1.88 -0.72
CA PHE A 422 16.04 -2.23 -1.96
C PHE A 422 16.56 -3.67 -1.92
N ALA A 423 17.09 -4.14 -0.79
CA ALA A 423 17.49 -5.53 -0.63
C ALA A 423 16.30 -6.49 -0.79
N THR A 424 15.12 -6.10 -0.31
CA THR A 424 13.88 -6.86 -0.48
C THR A 424 13.48 -6.94 -1.95
N ILE A 425 13.47 -5.80 -2.66
CA ILE A 425 13.13 -5.72 -4.10
C ILE A 425 14.12 -6.53 -4.95
N LEU A 426 15.41 -6.46 -4.63
CA LEU A 426 16.45 -7.19 -5.35
C LEU A 426 16.48 -8.69 -5.01
N GLY A 427 15.69 -9.14 -4.02
CA GLY A 427 15.64 -10.55 -3.61
C GLY A 427 16.81 -11.01 -2.74
N ASP A 428 17.67 -10.11 -2.25
CA ASP A 428 18.69 -10.41 -1.24
C ASP A 428 18.03 -10.48 0.15
N PHE A 429 17.17 -11.48 0.33
CA PHE A 429 16.37 -11.63 1.55
C PHE A 429 17.22 -11.87 2.78
N LYS A 430 18.43 -12.41 2.63
CA LYS A 430 19.35 -12.58 3.76
C LYS A 430 19.80 -11.23 4.31
N LEU A 431 20.20 -10.31 3.44
CA LEU A 431 20.53 -8.94 3.85
C LEU A 431 19.27 -8.21 4.33
N ALA A 432 18.17 -8.28 3.59
CA ALA A 432 16.92 -7.61 3.93
C ALA A 432 16.42 -8.00 5.33
N VAL A 433 16.32 -9.30 5.62
CA VAL A 433 15.89 -9.82 6.93
C VAL A 433 16.82 -9.34 8.04
N SER A 434 18.14 -9.34 7.83
CA SER A 434 19.11 -8.83 8.82
C SER A 434 18.87 -7.36 9.18
N VAL A 435 18.60 -6.53 8.17
CA VAL A 435 18.36 -5.09 8.37
C VAL A 435 16.97 -4.84 8.98
N TRP A 436 15.92 -5.51 8.49
CA TRP A 436 14.56 -5.43 9.04
C TRP A 436 14.50 -5.87 10.50
N GLU A 437 15.17 -6.97 10.84
CA GLU A 437 15.26 -7.47 12.22
C GLU A 437 15.98 -6.49 13.13
N SER A 438 16.94 -5.74 12.58
CA SER A 438 17.57 -4.67 13.34
C SER A 438 16.66 -3.47 13.56
N LEU A 439 15.95 -3.01 12.53
CA LEU A 439 14.99 -1.92 12.66
C LEU A 439 13.91 -2.27 13.68
N ARG A 440 13.48 -3.54 13.71
CA ARG A 440 12.53 -4.07 14.69
C ARG A 440 13.06 -3.94 16.12
N LYS A 441 14.30 -4.36 16.38
CA LYS A 441 14.93 -4.25 17.70
C LYS A 441 15.07 -2.80 18.17
N GLU A 442 15.21 -1.87 17.24
CA GLU A 442 15.27 -0.43 17.51
C GLU A 442 13.87 0.23 17.57
N SER A 443 12.79 -0.53 17.43
CA SER A 443 11.41 -0.03 17.34
C SER A 443 11.17 0.98 16.21
N LYS A 444 11.90 0.83 15.09
CA LYS A 444 11.85 1.69 13.90
C LYS A 444 11.08 1.06 12.71
N GLY A 445 10.26 0.06 12.99
CA GLY A 445 9.49 -0.70 11.98
C GLY A 445 10.14 -2.03 11.58
N GLY A 446 9.60 -2.69 10.55
CA GLY A 446 10.10 -3.95 10.01
C GLY A 446 9.26 -5.17 10.40
N SER A 447 8.51 -5.10 11.50
CA SER A 447 7.58 -6.19 11.88
C SER A 447 6.41 -6.35 10.90
N ASP A 448 6.13 -5.32 10.11
CA ASP A 448 5.17 -5.31 9.01
C ASP A 448 5.66 -6.10 7.78
N ILE A 449 6.97 -6.15 7.54
CA ILE A 449 7.56 -6.77 6.34
C ILE A 449 8.13 -8.17 6.63
N LEU A 450 8.69 -8.40 7.83
CA LEU A 450 9.32 -9.68 8.19
C LEU A 450 8.44 -10.92 7.93
N PRO A 451 7.11 -10.90 8.19
CA PRO A 451 6.24 -12.04 7.86
C PRO A 451 6.22 -12.43 6.37
N LEU A 452 6.57 -11.52 5.46
CA LEU A 452 6.63 -11.77 4.02
C LEU A 452 7.95 -12.43 3.58
N LEU A 453 8.99 -12.33 4.40
CA LEU A 453 10.36 -12.72 4.04
C LEU A 453 10.86 -13.95 4.79
N LEU A 454 10.23 -14.29 5.92
CA LEU A 454 10.59 -15.40 6.77
C LEU A 454 9.82 -16.67 6.38
N SER A 455 10.39 -17.83 6.71
CA SER A 455 9.67 -19.09 6.60
C SER A 455 8.54 -19.17 7.65
N PRO A 456 7.32 -19.62 7.29
CA PRO A 456 6.18 -19.69 8.20
C PRO A 456 6.53 -20.28 9.57
N SER A 457 6.21 -19.55 10.63
CA SER A 457 6.44 -19.98 12.02
C SER A 457 5.54 -19.21 12.99
N PRO A 458 5.30 -19.71 14.21
CA PRO A 458 4.51 -19.00 15.22
C PRO A 458 5.02 -17.59 15.57
N ALA A 459 6.31 -17.29 15.30
CA ALA A 459 6.87 -15.96 15.48
C ALA A 459 6.23 -14.89 14.57
N HIS A 460 5.63 -15.28 13.45
CA HIS A 460 4.97 -14.36 12.52
C HIS A 460 3.81 -13.63 13.20
N SER A 461 3.02 -14.32 14.02
CA SER A 461 1.92 -13.72 14.76
C SER A 461 2.41 -12.63 15.71
N LEU A 462 3.59 -12.80 16.32
CA LEU A 462 4.21 -11.79 17.17
C LEU A 462 4.64 -10.57 16.35
N HIS A 463 5.22 -10.77 15.16
CA HIS A 463 5.55 -9.68 14.25
C HIS A 463 4.29 -8.89 13.84
N ALA A 464 3.25 -9.57 13.37
CA ALA A 464 1.99 -8.94 12.98
C ALA A 464 1.36 -8.13 14.13
N ILE A 465 1.27 -8.72 15.33
CA ILE A 465 0.75 -8.03 16.53
C ILE A 465 1.60 -6.81 16.88
N THR A 466 2.92 -6.91 16.81
CA THR A 466 3.84 -5.79 17.12
C THR A 466 3.67 -4.65 16.11
N ALA A 467 3.53 -4.97 14.82
CA ALA A 467 3.31 -3.97 13.78
C ALA A 467 2.01 -3.20 14.02
N VAL A 468 0.92 -3.92 14.31
CA VAL A 468 -0.40 -3.34 14.56
C VAL A 468 -0.44 -2.55 15.86
N ASN A 469 0.14 -3.06 16.96
CA ASN A 469 0.19 -2.33 18.23
C ASN A 469 0.98 -1.01 18.11
N THR A 470 2.02 -1.00 17.27
CA THR A 470 2.79 0.21 16.97
C THR A 470 1.90 1.25 16.27
N LEU A 471 1.08 0.83 15.31
CA LEU A 471 0.10 1.73 14.66
C LEU A 471 -0.99 2.19 15.62
N HIS A 472 -1.51 1.30 16.47
CA HIS A 472 -2.54 1.65 17.45
C HIS A 472 -2.06 2.69 18.46
N SER A 473 -0.76 2.70 18.80
CA SER A 473 -0.18 3.77 19.62
C SER A 473 -0.18 5.14 18.95
N GLN A 474 -0.28 5.18 17.61
CA GLN A 474 -0.32 6.40 16.79
C GLN A 474 -1.74 6.89 16.49
N LEU A 475 -2.77 6.09 16.79
CA LEU A 475 -4.18 6.45 16.55
C LEU A 475 -4.61 7.74 17.25
N ALA A 476 -3.93 8.13 18.33
CA ALA A 476 -4.25 9.36 19.06
C ALA A 476 -3.91 10.63 18.26
N ASP A 477 -2.92 10.56 17.35
CA ASP A 477 -2.41 11.71 16.61
C ASP A 477 -2.91 11.76 15.16
N SER A 478 -3.05 10.59 14.50
CA SER A 478 -3.49 10.48 13.10
C SER A 478 -4.29 9.18 12.84
N PRO A 479 -5.57 9.14 13.26
CA PRO A 479 -6.39 7.93 13.21
C PRO A 479 -6.59 7.36 11.80
N GLU A 480 -6.95 8.19 10.82
CA GLU A 480 -7.28 7.74 9.45
C GLU A 480 -6.04 7.20 8.74
N GLN A 481 -4.91 7.90 8.88
CA GLN A 481 -3.64 7.45 8.34
C GLN A 481 -3.20 6.12 8.98
N ALA A 482 -3.32 5.98 10.30
CA ALA A 482 -2.97 4.74 10.99
C ALA A 482 -3.88 3.58 10.54
N GLN A 483 -5.18 3.81 10.37
CA GLN A 483 -6.12 2.81 9.85
C GLN A 483 -5.79 2.39 8.41
N LEU A 484 -5.55 3.35 7.51
CA LEU A 484 -5.18 3.04 6.12
C LEU A 484 -3.88 2.24 6.04
N ARG A 485 -2.88 2.57 6.88
CA ARG A 485 -1.64 1.78 6.98
C ARG A 485 -1.91 0.37 7.51
N ALA A 486 -2.76 0.22 8.52
CA ALA A 486 -3.11 -1.07 9.07
C ALA A 486 -3.79 -1.95 7.99
N LEU A 487 -4.70 -1.35 7.21
CA LEU A 487 -5.31 -1.99 6.04
C LEU A 487 -4.27 -2.40 5.00
N ALA A 488 -3.28 -1.54 4.72
CA ALA A 488 -2.19 -1.85 3.80
C ALA A 488 -1.35 -3.04 4.26
N TYR A 489 -1.06 -3.17 5.56
CA TYR A 489 -0.36 -4.32 6.12
C TYR A 489 -1.16 -5.61 5.91
N ALA A 490 -2.46 -5.60 6.24
CA ALA A 490 -3.35 -6.74 6.03
C ALA A 490 -3.40 -7.19 4.56
N VAL A 491 -3.53 -6.25 3.62
CA VAL A 491 -3.53 -6.55 2.18
C VAL A 491 -2.21 -7.16 1.75
N ARG A 492 -1.07 -6.60 2.19
CA ARG A 492 0.26 -7.13 1.87
C ARG A 492 0.46 -8.54 2.41
N TRP A 493 0.01 -8.84 3.62
CA TRP A 493 0.09 -10.19 4.20
C TRP A 493 -0.79 -11.20 3.45
N ASP A 494 -2.04 -10.84 3.13
CA ASP A 494 -2.96 -11.70 2.36
C ASP A 494 -2.44 -12.00 0.94
N ILE A 495 -1.73 -11.04 0.31
CA ILE A 495 -1.16 -11.22 -1.03
C ILE A 495 0.19 -11.97 -0.98
N GLY A 496 1.05 -11.64 -0.02
CA GLY A 496 2.44 -12.05 -0.02
C GLY A 496 2.74 -13.36 0.72
N ILE A 497 1.83 -13.83 1.57
CA ILE A 497 1.95 -15.12 2.25
C ILE A 497 1.13 -16.16 1.46
N ASP A 498 1.67 -17.38 1.31
CA ASP A 498 0.94 -18.46 0.64
C ASP A 498 -0.43 -18.70 1.29
N TYR A 499 -1.45 -18.92 0.47
CA TYR A 499 -2.83 -19.05 0.94
C TYR A 499 -2.99 -20.17 1.97
N GLU A 500 -2.36 -21.33 1.74
CA GLU A 500 -2.46 -22.48 2.65
C GLU A 500 -1.73 -22.19 3.97
N ASP A 501 -0.57 -21.53 3.92
CA ASP A 501 0.17 -21.13 5.12
C ASP A 501 -0.62 -20.09 5.94
N PHE A 502 -1.21 -19.09 5.29
CA PHE A 502 -2.03 -18.06 5.93
C PHE A 502 -3.32 -18.65 6.55
N LEU A 503 -3.88 -19.66 5.88
CA LEU A 503 -5.03 -20.42 6.35
C LEU A 503 -4.66 -21.44 7.46
N ASN A 504 -3.41 -21.82 7.61
CA ASN A 504 -3.01 -22.82 8.61
C ASN A 504 -3.30 -22.35 10.06
N SER A 505 -3.47 -23.32 10.98
CA SER A 505 -3.57 -23.09 12.43
C SER A 505 -2.26 -22.65 13.07
N VAL A 506 -1.12 -22.79 12.37
CA VAL A 506 0.18 -22.29 12.84
C VAL A 506 0.25 -20.76 12.81
N LEU A 507 -0.13 -20.16 11.68
CA LEU A 507 -0.09 -18.70 11.51
C LEU A 507 -1.35 -18.03 12.06
N GLU A 508 -2.51 -18.68 11.90
CA GLU A 508 -3.81 -18.09 12.24
C GLU A 508 -4.00 -16.70 11.60
N GLY A 509 -3.71 -16.56 10.31
CA GLY A 509 -3.73 -15.26 9.60
C GLY A 509 -5.05 -14.51 9.70
N ASP A 510 -6.17 -15.23 9.81
CA ASP A 510 -7.50 -14.68 10.10
C ASP A 510 -7.51 -13.85 11.39
N ARG A 511 -6.79 -14.26 12.44
CA ARG A 511 -6.69 -13.48 13.69
C ARG A 511 -5.89 -12.20 13.52
N TRP A 512 -4.93 -12.17 12.60
CA TRP A 512 -4.15 -10.95 12.35
C TRP A 512 -5.04 -9.89 11.72
N LEU A 513 -5.85 -10.28 10.73
CA LEU A 513 -6.79 -9.38 10.05
C LEU A 513 -7.81 -8.77 11.04
N VAL A 514 -8.19 -9.54 12.06
CA VAL A 514 -9.12 -9.10 13.11
C VAL A 514 -8.47 -8.12 14.05
N HIS A 515 -7.22 -8.41 14.42
CA HIS A 515 -6.42 -7.50 15.23
C HIS A 515 -6.18 -6.17 14.50
N VAL A 516 -5.98 -6.20 13.18
CA VAL A 516 -5.90 -5.02 12.31
C VAL A 516 -7.23 -4.25 12.29
N ALA A 517 -8.36 -4.94 12.08
CA ALA A 517 -9.68 -4.33 12.07
C ALA A 517 -10.06 -3.68 13.40
N SER A 518 -9.54 -4.22 14.51
CA SER A 518 -9.73 -3.72 15.89
C SER A 518 -11.16 -3.22 16.14
N HIS A 519 -11.32 -1.98 16.61
CA HIS A 519 -12.59 -1.29 16.85
C HIS A 519 -12.95 -0.29 15.74
N ALA A 520 -12.21 -0.26 14.63
CA ALA A 520 -12.48 0.67 13.53
C ALA A 520 -13.84 0.36 12.90
N GLU A 521 -14.70 1.38 12.75
CA GLU A 521 -16.06 1.20 12.21
C GLU A 521 -16.10 1.33 10.68
N GLU A 522 -14.97 1.66 10.07
CA GLU A 522 -14.89 2.10 8.69
C GLU A 522 -15.14 0.94 7.73
N THR A 523 -15.87 1.17 6.64
CA THR A 523 -16.30 0.12 5.72
C THR A 523 -15.15 -0.77 5.22
N PRO A 524 -13.97 -0.26 4.81
CA PRO A 524 -12.87 -1.13 4.40
C PRO A 524 -12.36 -2.06 5.52
N MET A 525 -12.39 -1.59 6.78
CA MET A 525 -12.04 -2.40 7.96
C MET A 525 -13.12 -3.43 8.27
N ALA A 526 -14.39 -3.09 8.06
CA ALA A 526 -15.49 -4.03 8.14
C ALA A 526 -15.37 -5.15 7.09
N LEU A 527 -14.97 -4.82 5.86
CA LEU A 527 -14.72 -5.82 4.80
C LEU A 527 -13.52 -6.70 5.12
N LEU A 528 -12.46 -6.14 5.70
CA LEU A 528 -11.32 -6.90 6.22
C LEU A 528 -11.77 -7.93 7.27
N LEU A 529 -12.63 -7.51 8.20
CA LEU A 529 -13.20 -8.41 9.21
C LEU A 529 -14.10 -9.50 8.58
N GLY A 530 -14.85 -9.15 7.53
CA GLY A 530 -15.61 -10.10 6.72
C GLY A 530 -14.71 -11.11 5.98
N HIS A 531 -13.55 -10.69 5.49
CA HIS A 531 -12.55 -11.59 4.91
C HIS A 531 -11.93 -12.53 5.97
N ALA A 532 -11.66 -12.02 7.17
CA ALA A 532 -11.23 -12.86 8.28
C ALA A 532 -12.29 -13.93 8.66
N ALA A 533 -13.57 -13.56 8.60
CA ALA A 533 -14.69 -14.49 8.79
C ALA A 533 -14.72 -15.57 7.69
N PHE A 534 -14.51 -15.18 6.43
CA PHE A 534 -14.40 -16.09 5.29
C PHE A 534 -13.24 -17.08 5.46
N LEU A 535 -12.04 -16.62 5.84
CA LEU A 535 -10.91 -17.49 6.13
C LEU A 535 -11.19 -18.43 7.31
N SER A 536 -11.83 -17.94 8.37
CA SER A 536 -12.27 -18.78 9.49
C SER A 536 -13.26 -19.86 9.10
N GLU A 537 -14.17 -19.56 8.16
CA GLU A 537 -15.13 -20.51 7.61
C GLU A 537 -14.41 -21.61 6.83
N LYS A 538 -13.41 -21.24 6.02
CA LYS A 538 -12.55 -22.19 5.29
C LYS A 538 -11.74 -23.10 6.22
N LYS A 539 -11.32 -22.60 7.39
CA LYS A 539 -10.71 -23.41 8.47
C LYS A 539 -11.71 -24.28 9.23
N SER A 540 -12.98 -24.31 8.85
CA SER A 540 -14.07 -24.98 9.58
C SER A 540 -14.26 -24.49 11.03
N SER A 541 -13.76 -23.30 11.35
CA SER A 541 -13.95 -22.65 12.66
C SER A 541 -15.29 -21.91 12.69
N ARG A 542 -16.40 -22.67 12.56
CA ARG A 542 -17.75 -22.13 12.26
C ARG A 542 -18.23 -21.06 13.24
N ARG A 543 -18.11 -21.31 14.55
CA ARG A 543 -18.54 -20.36 15.60
C ARG A 543 -17.74 -19.06 15.54
N ARG A 544 -16.47 -19.20 15.17
CA ARG A 544 -15.61 -18.06 14.94
C ARG A 544 -16.04 -17.32 13.68
N ALA A 545 -16.07 -17.95 12.52
CA ALA A 545 -16.59 -17.32 11.31
C ALA A 545 -17.94 -16.58 11.53
N ALA A 546 -18.88 -17.18 12.27
CA ALA A 546 -20.16 -16.58 12.59
C ALA A 546 -20.07 -15.25 13.38
N LEU A 547 -19.27 -15.19 14.46
CA LEU A 547 -19.10 -13.97 15.26
C LEU A 547 -18.43 -12.86 14.44
N TRP A 548 -17.50 -13.21 13.54
CA TRP A 548 -16.76 -12.25 12.74
C TRP A 548 -17.62 -11.69 11.60
N TYR A 549 -18.42 -12.53 10.94
CA TYR A 549 -19.44 -12.07 10.00
C TYR A 549 -20.45 -11.16 10.68
N LEU A 550 -20.88 -11.49 11.90
CA LEU A 550 -21.82 -10.67 12.67
C LEU A 550 -21.25 -9.27 12.95
N SER A 551 -20.02 -9.20 13.47
CA SER A 551 -19.38 -7.91 13.76
C SER A 551 -19.09 -7.11 12.49
N SER A 552 -18.75 -7.77 11.38
CA SER A 552 -18.59 -7.13 10.07
C SER A 552 -19.91 -6.57 9.55
N ALA A 553 -21.01 -7.33 9.68
CA ALA A 553 -22.34 -6.94 9.23
C ALA A 553 -22.84 -5.67 9.95
N ASP A 554 -22.68 -5.59 11.28
CA ASP A 554 -23.03 -4.40 12.08
C ASP A 554 -22.30 -3.14 11.58
N ARG A 555 -20.98 -3.23 11.35
CA ARG A 555 -20.17 -2.12 10.85
C ARG A 555 -20.55 -1.72 9.42
N LEU A 556 -20.78 -2.69 8.53
CA LEU A 556 -21.21 -2.43 7.15
C LEU A 556 -22.59 -1.79 7.08
N GLU A 557 -23.49 -2.17 7.99
CA GLU A 557 -24.81 -1.56 8.08
C GLU A 557 -24.70 -0.09 8.50
N LYS A 558 -23.92 0.22 9.55
CA LYS A 558 -23.63 1.59 9.97
C LYS A 558 -22.98 2.41 8.84
N GLY A 559 -22.07 1.79 8.09
CA GLY A 559 -21.45 2.34 6.89
C GLY A 559 -22.36 2.45 5.66
N GLY A 560 -23.62 2.02 5.75
CA GLY A 560 -24.61 2.15 4.67
C GLY A 560 -24.53 1.09 3.56
N VAL A 561 -23.66 0.09 3.67
CA VAL A 561 -23.47 -0.97 2.67
C VAL A 561 -24.42 -2.15 2.90
N LYS A 562 -25.73 -1.84 2.88
CA LYS A 562 -26.80 -2.77 3.28
C LYS A 562 -26.80 -4.14 2.56
N PRO A 563 -26.55 -4.25 1.24
CA PRO A 563 -26.57 -5.55 0.57
C PRO A 563 -25.52 -6.53 1.12
N LEU A 564 -24.32 -6.04 1.44
CA LEU A 564 -23.27 -6.87 2.05
C LEU A 564 -23.53 -7.14 3.53
N ALA A 565 -24.05 -6.16 4.27
CA ALA A 565 -24.45 -6.36 5.66
C ALA A 565 -25.50 -7.49 5.76
N MET A 566 -26.54 -7.45 4.92
CA MET A 566 -27.55 -8.50 4.81
C MET A 566 -26.94 -9.87 4.52
N TYR A 567 -26.04 -9.94 3.53
CA TYR A 567 -25.35 -11.16 3.16
C TYR A 567 -24.55 -11.73 4.35
N PHE A 568 -23.81 -10.91 5.08
CA PHE A 568 -23.04 -11.34 6.25
C PHE A 568 -23.91 -11.73 7.45
N PHE A 569 -25.02 -11.03 7.71
CA PHE A 569 -25.99 -11.47 8.72
C PHE A 569 -26.56 -12.84 8.39
N ARG A 570 -26.94 -13.10 7.12
CA ARG A 570 -27.41 -14.42 6.67
C ARG A 570 -26.34 -15.50 6.84
N LYS A 571 -25.09 -15.21 6.46
CA LYS A 571 -23.95 -16.12 6.65
C LYS A 571 -23.73 -16.44 8.13
N SER A 572 -23.79 -15.43 8.99
CA SER A 572 -23.67 -15.59 10.44
C SER A 572 -24.81 -16.45 11.00
N HIS A 573 -26.06 -16.18 10.61
CA HIS A 573 -27.24 -16.95 11.02
C HIS A 573 -27.12 -18.44 10.68
N VAL A 574 -26.74 -18.76 9.45
CA VAL A 574 -26.53 -20.15 8.99
C VAL A 574 -25.46 -20.85 9.82
N LEU A 575 -24.33 -20.17 10.07
CA LEU A 575 -23.23 -20.74 10.85
C LEU A 575 -23.59 -20.93 12.33
N TYR A 576 -24.35 -20.01 12.93
CA TYR A 576 -24.82 -20.15 14.32
C TYR A 576 -25.85 -21.26 14.49
N THR A 577 -26.66 -21.52 13.47
CA THR A 577 -27.67 -22.59 13.45
C THR A 577 -27.02 -23.98 13.33
N SER A 578 -25.80 -24.08 12.79
CA SER A 578 -25.10 -25.36 12.66
C SER A 578 -24.73 -25.98 14.02
N VAL A 579 -25.08 -27.25 14.23
CA VAL A 579 -24.72 -27.98 15.46
C VAL A 579 -23.21 -28.19 15.52
N PRO A 580 -22.54 -27.93 16.67
CA PRO A 580 -21.11 -28.21 16.83
C PRO A 580 -20.81 -29.70 16.69
N ASP A 581 -19.78 -30.06 15.92
CA ASP A 581 -19.38 -31.47 15.73
C ASP A 581 -18.74 -32.07 17.01
N LYS A 582 -18.34 -31.23 17.97
CA LYS A 582 -17.79 -31.62 19.28
C LYS A 582 -18.70 -31.12 20.38
N GLU A 583 -19.37 -32.04 21.05
CA GLU A 583 -20.15 -31.73 22.25
C GLU A 583 -19.21 -31.43 23.43
N LEU A 584 -19.67 -30.58 24.36
CA LEU A 584 -19.01 -30.39 25.64
C LEU A 584 -18.95 -31.72 26.39
N SER A 585 -17.96 -31.87 27.28
CA SER A 585 -17.84 -33.06 28.14
C SER A 585 -19.19 -33.36 28.81
N PRO A 586 -19.61 -34.64 28.93
CA PRO A 586 -20.82 -35.01 29.68
C PRO A 586 -20.88 -34.37 31.06
N SER A 587 -19.73 -34.19 31.71
CA SER A 587 -19.60 -33.52 33.01
C SER A 587 -20.08 -32.06 33.04
N PHE A 588 -20.01 -31.33 31.91
CA PHE A 588 -20.54 -29.98 31.80
C PHE A 588 -22.07 -30.00 31.86
N TRP A 589 -22.68 -30.91 31.10
CA TRP A 589 -24.13 -31.09 31.04
C TRP A 589 -24.70 -31.58 32.38
N GLU A 590 -24.00 -32.50 33.03
CA GLU A 590 -24.30 -32.95 34.40
C GLU A 590 -24.21 -31.81 35.42
N SER A 591 -23.23 -30.90 35.29
CA SER A 591 -23.10 -29.74 36.19
C SER A 591 -24.15 -28.66 35.97
N GLU A 592 -24.68 -28.56 34.74
CA GLU A 592 -25.72 -27.59 34.36
C GLU A 592 -27.14 -28.15 34.50
N ASP A 593 -27.28 -29.41 34.92
CA ASP A 593 -28.55 -30.16 35.00
C ASP A 593 -29.36 -30.11 33.69
N LYS A 594 -28.66 -30.13 32.55
CA LYS A 594 -29.24 -30.00 31.20
C LYS A 594 -28.77 -31.14 30.31
N SER A 595 -29.65 -31.62 29.43
CA SER A 595 -29.24 -32.57 28.38
C SER A 595 -28.51 -31.85 27.24
N SER A 596 -27.49 -32.48 26.65
CA SER A 596 -26.85 -31.97 25.42
C SER A 596 -27.86 -31.80 24.27
N MET A 597 -28.93 -32.60 24.25
CA MET A 597 -30.03 -32.51 23.28
C MET A 597 -30.95 -31.30 23.48
N GLN A 598 -30.89 -30.63 24.65
CA GLN A 598 -31.68 -29.44 24.98
C GLN A 598 -30.95 -28.13 24.69
N TRP A 599 -29.68 -28.19 24.24
CA TRP A 599 -28.93 -26.98 23.92
C TRP A 599 -29.50 -26.27 22.69
N ARG A 600 -30.16 -25.13 22.93
CA ARG A 600 -30.79 -24.29 21.89
C ARG A 600 -29.83 -23.30 21.23
N GLY A 601 -28.55 -23.37 21.56
CA GLY A 601 -27.54 -22.42 21.07
C GLY A 601 -27.34 -21.24 22.00
N PHE A 602 -27.12 -20.06 21.42
CA PHE A 602 -27.00 -18.80 22.16
C PHE A 602 -28.32 -18.05 22.03
N ASP A 603 -29.18 -18.17 23.03
CA ASP A 603 -30.57 -17.68 23.01
C ASP A 603 -30.70 -16.16 22.81
N ALA A 604 -29.64 -15.39 23.06
CA ALA A 604 -29.61 -13.95 22.78
C ALA A 604 -29.09 -13.61 21.37
N VAL A 605 -28.22 -14.45 20.80
CA VAL A 605 -27.49 -14.11 19.56
C VAL A 605 -28.35 -14.35 18.33
N LEU A 606 -28.99 -15.52 18.23
CA LEU A 606 -29.81 -15.86 17.06
C LEU A 606 -31.02 -14.92 16.92
N PRO A 607 -31.81 -14.63 17.98
CA PRO A 607 -32.87 -13.65 17.89
C PRO A 607 -32.38 -12.24 17.52
N GLY A 608 -31.21 -11.83 18.02
CA GLY A 608 -30.59 -10.56 17.63
C GLY A 608 -30.29 -10.48 16.14
N ILE A 609 -29.69 -11.54 15.57
CA ILE A 609 -29.43 -11.61 14.12
C ILE A 609 -30.73 -11.59 13.31
N GLU A 610 -31.74 -12.35 13.74
CA GLU A 610 -33.04 -12.43 13.08
C GLU A 610 -33.78 -11.08 13.12
N HIS A 611 -33.68 -10.36 14.23
CA HIS A 611 -34.21 -9.00 14.36
C HIS A 611 -33.55 -8.05 13.35
N GLU A 612 -32.22 -8.04 13.26
CA GLU A 612 -31.51 -7.19 12.30
C GLU A 612 -31.80 -7.55 10.84
N LEU A 613 -31.89 -8.85 10.53
CA LEU A 613 -32.32 -9.33 9.20
C LEU A 613 -33.73 -8.85 8.86
N GLY A 614 -34.67 -8.99 9.79
CA GLY A 614 -36.05 -8.51 9.63
C GLY A 614 -36.11 -7.00 9.39
N ARG A 615 -35.37 -6.22 10.21
CA ARG A 615 -35.27 -4.76 10.08
C ARG A 615 -34.69 -4.36 8.74
N LEU A 616 -33.55 -4.93 8.34
CA LEU A 616 -32.90 -4.60 7.09
C LEU A 616 -33.80 -4.94 5.89
N MET A 617 -34.43 -6.12 5.86
CA MET A 617 -35.30 -6.53 4.76
C MET A 617 -36.52 -5.62 4.63
N TYR A 618 -37.09 -5.19 5.75
CA TYR A 618 -38.15 -4.19 5.76
C TYR A 618 -37.68 -2.87 5.14
N THR A 619 -36.50 -2.36 5.52
CA THR A 619 -35.96 -1.11 4.97
C THR A 619 -35.55 -1.20 3.50
N THR A 620 -35.22 -2.40 3.00
CA THR A 620 -34.87 -2.62 1.59
C THR A 620 -36.08 -2.98 0.72
N GLY A 621 -37.29 -3.08 1.31
CA GLY A 621 -38.53 -3.32 0.59
C GLY A 621 -38.98 -4.78 0.47
N ASP A 622 -38.27 -5.74 1.07
CA ASP A 622 -38.73 -7.14 1.18
C ASP A 622 -39.56 -7.34 2.45
N THR A 623 -40.81 -6.85 2.37
CA THR A 623 -41.76 -6.96 3.48
C THR A 623 -42.13 -8.40 3.81
N SER A 624 -42.15 -9.27 2.80
CA SER A 624 -42.51 -10.68 2.96
C SER A 624 -41.45 -11.46 3.74
N GLY A 625 -40.17 -11.21 3.46
CA GLY A 625 -39.04 -11.74 4.20
C GLY A 625 -39.01 -11.19 5.62
N ALA A 626 -39.19 -9.87 5.79
CA ALA A 626 -39.20 -9.23 7.10
C ALA A 626 -40.25 -9.83 8.04
N VAL A 627 -41.49 -10.01 7.57
CA VAL A 627 -42.57 -10.61 8.37
C VAL A 627 -42.21 -12.02 8.84
N LYS A 628 -41.55 -12.84 8.01
CA LYS A 628 -41.14 -14.20 8.41
C LYS A 628 -40.19 -14.20 9.61
N TYR A 629 -39.19 -13.32 9.61
CA TYR A 629 -38.26 -13.23 10.74
C TYR A 629 -38.92 -12.64 11.99
N PHE A 630 -39.80 -11.62 11.85
CA PHE A 630 -40.51 -11.08 13.01
C PHE A 630 -41.50 -12.08 13.61
N LEU A 631 -42.20 -12.88 12.80
CA LEU A 631 -43.07 -13.94 13.29
C LEU A 631 -42.27 -15.04 14.00
N SER A 632 -41.11 -15.45 13.48
CA SER A 632 -40.29 -16.47 14.15
C SER A 632 -39.77 -16.02 15.52
N LEU A 633 -39.52 -14.72 15.70
CA LEU A 633 -39.15 -14.14 16.99
C LEU A 633 -40.32 -14.22 17.99
N VAL A 634 -41.53 -13.87 17.57
CA VAL A 634 -42.73 -13.90 18.43
C VAL A 634 -43.11 -15.33 18.83
N GLU A 635 -43.07 -16.29 17.90
CA GLU A 635 -43.39 -17.70 18.17
C GLU A 635 -42.40 -18.34 19.18
N ARG A 636 -41.13 -17.92 19.18
CA ARG A 636 -40.13 -18.38 20.15
C ARG A 636 -40.37 -17.83 21.56
N ASP A 637 -40.81 -16.59 21.68
CA ASP A 637 -41.18 -16.02 22.98
C ASP A 637 -42.42 -16.69 23.57
N THR A 638 -43.39 -17.12 22.74
CA THR A 638 -44.56 -17.84 23.26
C THR A 638 -44.21 -19.25 23.78
N THR A 639 -43.26 -19.94 23.13
CA THR A 639 -42.84 -21.29 23.55
C THR A 639 -41.89 -21.29 24.75
N SER A 640 -41.13 -20.21 24.98
CA SER A 640 -40.31 -20.04 26.19
C SER A 640 -41.17 -19.75 27.43
N VAL A 641 -42.26 -18.98 27.26
CA VAL A 641 -43.23 -18.69 28.33
C VAL A 641 -44.04 -19.93 28.74
N GLU A 642 -44.47 -20.77 27.79
CA GLU A 642 -45.17 -22.03 28.11
C GLU A 642 -44.27 -23.06 28.79
N SER A 643 -42.98 -23.10 28.45
CA SER A 643 -41.98 -23.93 29.13
C SER A 643 -41.71 -23.46 30.56
N ALA A 644 -41.65 -22.14 30.82
CA ALA A 644 -41.44 -21.60 32.17
C ALA A 644 -42.67 -21.74 33.09
N CYS A 645 -43.87 -21.94 32.53
CA CYS A 645 -45.09 -22.24 33.29
C CYS A 645 -45.31 -23.74 33.52
N SER A 646 -44.44 -24.61 33.00
CA SER A 646 -44.60 -26.08 33.05
C SER A 646 -43.57 -26.79 33.94
N ASP A 647 -42.69 -26.05 34.63
CA ASP A 647 -41.75 -26.58 35.64
C ASP A 647 -42.27 -26.38 37.08
#